data_AF-A0A4D6N9U1-F1
#
_entry.id   AF-A0A4D6N9U1-F1
#
_cell.length_a   1.000
_cell.length_b   1.000
_cell.length_c   1.000
_cell.angle_alpha   90.00
_cell.angle_beta   90.00
_cell.angle_gamma   90.00
#
_symmetry.space_group_name_H-M   'P 1'
#
loop_
_entity.id
_entity.type
_entity.pdbx_description
1 polymer ?
#
loop_
_entity_poly.entity_id
_entity_poly.type
_entity_poly.pdbx_seq_one_letter_code
_entity_poly.pdbx_strand_id
1 'polypeptide(L)'
;MDQGRQVFTVDLLERYAAKGRGVITCMAAGNDVIVIGTSRGWVIRHDFGLGNSSEIDLTVGRPGDQSIHRVFVDPGGSHCIATVVGAGGAETFYTHAKWNKPRILTKLKGLVVNAVAWNKQQITEVSTKEVILGTENGQLHELYVDEKDKKEKYIKFLYELRELSEDFMGLQACLFPMETASIINGTRYYVMAVTPTRLYSFTGFGSLETVFSGYLDRTVHFMELPGDIPNRQLHFFIKQRRAVHFAWLSGAGIYHGGLNFGGQQSSSGANENFIENKALLDYSKLSEGAEVVKPSSMALSEFHFLLLLGNKVKVVNRISEHIIEELQFDQTSDSASKGIIGLCSDATAGLFYAYDQNSIFQVSINDEGRDMWKVYLDMNEYAAALANCRDPFQRDQVYLVQAEAAFSSRDYFRAASFYAKINYILSFEEVTLKFISAGEQDALRTFLLRKLDNLEKSDKCQITMISTWATELYLDKINRLLLEDDSESKNSNLEYQSIIKEFRAFLSDSKDVLDEATTMKLLESYGRVEELVYFASLEGHYEIVVHHYIQQGESKKALEVLQKPAVPIDLQYKFAPDLIALDAYETVESWMATKNLNPRKLIPAMMRYSSEPHAKNETHEVIKYLEYCVHRLHNEDPGVHNLLLSLYAKQEDDSSLLRFLQCKFGKGPENGPEFFYDPKYALRLCLKEKRMRACVHIYSMMSMHEEAVALALQVDSELAMAEADKVEDDEDLRKKLWLMIAKHVVEQEKGTKRENIRKAIAFLKETDGLLKIEDILPFFPDFALIDDFKEAICSSLEDYNKQIEQLKDEMNDATRGADNIRNDISALAQRCTIIDRDEECGVCRRKILAVGRDVGMGRGFTLVGQMAPFYIFPCGHAFHAQCLIAHVTRCTVDSQAEYILDLQKQLTLMGSETKRESNGTLSPEESIPSLSTVDKLRSQLDDAIASECPFCGDLMIREISLPFIHPEEEQHLLRSWEIKPSAGNQNQRNMSLPIST
;
A
#
# COMPACT_ATOMS: atom_id res chain seq x y z
N MET A 1 -62.13 9.02 -1.20
CA MET A 1 -61.98 7.60 -0.82
C MET A 1 -60.50 7.32 -0.76
N ASP A 2 -59.88 7.64 0.37
CA ASP A 2 -58.43 7.51 0.61
C ASP A 2 -58.12 6.12 1.14
N GLN A 3 -58.04 5.12 0.26
CA GLN A 3 -57.58 3.76 0.65
C GLN A 3 -56.08 3.72 1.02
N GLY A 4 -55.33 4.82 0.86
CA GLY A 4 -53.89 4.90 1.17
C GLY A 4 -53.52 5.34 2.59
N ARG A 5 -54.49 5.48 3.49
CA ARG A 5 -54.30 5.96 4.88
C ARG A 5 -54.47 4.91 5.98
N GLN A 6 -55.04 3.75 5.68
CA GLN A 6 -55.34 2.74 6.70
C GLN A 6 -54.11 1.87 6.97
N VAL A 7 -53.70 1.80 8.24
CA VAL A 7 -52.55 0.97 8.68
C VAL A 7 -52.97 -0.49 8.74
N PHE A 8 -54.26 -0.76 8.92
CA PHE A 8 -54.81 -2.09 9.00
C PHE A 8 -55.93 -2.25 7.97
N THR A 9 -55.90 -3.36 7.23
CA THR A 9 -56.94 -3.74 6.27
C THR A 9 -57.61 -5.03 6.67
N VAL A 10 -58.90 -5.16 6.36
CA VAL A 10 -59.72 -6.31 6.73
C VAL A 10 -60.23 -7.00 5.48
N ASP A 11 -59.90 -8.28 5.35
CA ASP A 11 -60.31 -9.12 4.22
C ASP A 11 -61.12 -10.32 4.73
N LEU A 12 -62.22 -10.66 4.05
CA LEU A 12 -62.98 -11.88 4.35
C LEU A 12 -62.23 -13.08 3.78
N LEU A 13 -61.75 -13.98 4.66
CA LEU A 13 -60.98 -15.16 4.27
C LEU A 13 -61.89 -16.35 3.95
N GLU A 14 -62.84 -16.66 4.85
CA GLU A 14 -63.78 -17.77 4.65
C GLU A 14 -65.12 -17.48 5.34
N ARG A 15 -66.26 -17.66 4.65
CA ARG A 15 -67.60 -17.28 5.16
C ARG A 15 -68.37 -18.41 5.87
N TYR A 16 -68.00 -19.67 5.61
CA TYR A 16 -68.64 -20.86 6.17
C TYR A 16 -67.59 -21.81 6.76
N ALA A 17 -66.68 -21.26 7.55
CA ALA A 17 -65.50 -21.97 8.04
C ALA A 17 -65.84 -23.18 8.93
N ALA A 18 -67.03 -23.19 9.56
CA ALA A 18 -67.53 -24.33 10.35
C ALA A 18 -68.15 -25.47 9.51
N LYS A 19 -68.29 -25.31 8.18
CA LYS A 19 -68.79 -26.32 7.23
C LYS A 19 -70.06 -27.09 7.67
N GLY A 20 -70.99 -26.40 8.34
CA GLY A 20 -72.24 -26.99 8.83
C GLY A 20 -72.11 -27.89 10.08
N ARG A 21 -70.94 -27.95 10.72
CA ARG A 21 -70.64 -28.76 11.92
C ARG A 21 -70.90 -28.01 13.24
N GLY A 22 -71.83 -27.05 13.25
CA GLY A 22 -72.13 -26.19 14.39
C GLY A 22 -71.61 -24.77 14.19
N VAL A 23 -71.54 -23.99 15.28
CA VAL A 23 -70.95 -22.64 15.29
C VAL A 23 -69.52 -22.68 15.82
N ILE A 24 -68.71 -21.72 15.41
CA ILE A 24 -67.33 -21.53 15.90
C ILE A 24 -67.38 -21.10 17.37
N THR A 25 -66.68 -21.82 18.24
CA THR A 25 -66.53 -21.48 19.67
C THR A 25 -65.17 -20.87 19.98
N CYS A 26 -64.12 -21.39 19.35
CA CYS A 26 -62.74 -20.93 19.54
C CYS A 26 -61.91 -21.16 18.29
N MET A 27 -60.85 -20.38 18.14
CA MET A 27 -59.93 -20.44 17.01
C MET A 27 -58.49 -20.20 17.48
N ALA A 28 -57.55 -20.90 16.86
CA ALA A 28 -56.11 -20.69 17.03
C ALA A 28 -55.42 -20.75 15.66
N ALA A 29 -54.33 -19.99 15.50
CA ALA A 29 -53.58 -19.90 14.26
C ALA A 29 -52.08 -20.10 14.51
N GLY A 30 -51.39 -20.68 13.54
CA GLY A 30 -49.93 -20.80 13.52
C GLY A 30 -49.40 -21.20 12.15
N ASN A 31 -48.45 -20.43 11.62
CA ASN A 31 -47.84 -20.62 10.31
C ASN A 31 -48.87 -20.78 9.17
N ASP A 32 -49.80 -19.84 9.05
CA ASP A 32 -50.91 -19.84 8.06
C ASP A 32 -51.89 -21.03 8.17
N VAL A 33 -51.80 -21.80 9.26
CA VAL A 33 -52.77 -22.85 9.59
C VAL A 33 -53.74 -22.33 10.62
N ILE A 34 -55.03 -22.32 10.29
CA ILE A 34 -56.11 -21.96 11.20
C ILE A 34 -56.81 -23.23 11.68
N VAL A 35 -56.96 -23.38 13.00
CA VAL A 35 -57.72 -24.47 13.58
C VAL A 35 -58.89 -23.93 14.39
N ILE A 36 -60.06 -24.47 14.10
CA ILE A 36 -61.35 -24.03 14.60
C ILE A 36 -61.95 -25.14 15.46
N GLY A 37 -62.41 -24.79 16.65
CA GLY A 37 -63.28 -25.65 17.46
C GLY A 37 -64.75 -25.28 17.25
N THR A 38 -65.61 -26.28 17.03
CA THR A 38 -67.06 -26.08 16.90
C THR A 38 -67.84 -26.49 18.15
N SER A 39 -69.07 -25.98 18.22
CA SER A 39 -70.03 -26.31 19.27
C SER A 39 -70.50 -27.79 19.29
N ARG A 40 -70.23 -28.55 18.21
CA ARG A 40 -70.59 -29.98 18.09
C ARG A 40 -69.40 -30.93 18.23
N GLY A 41 -68.25 -30.45 18.71
CA GLY A 41 -67.12 -31.33 19.00
C GLY A 41 -66.21 -31.61 17.80
N TRP A 42 -66.30 -30.79 16.74
CA TRP A 42 -65.47 -30.93 15.54
C TRP A 42 -64.30 -29.96 15.57
N VAL A 43 -63.10 -30.48 15.33
CA VAL A 43 -61.93 -29.66 15.03
C VAL A 43 -61.78 -29.58 13.52
N ILE A 44 -61.82 -28.36 12.99
CA ILE A 44 -61.64 -28.09 11.56
C ILE A 44 -60.31 -27.36 11.41
N ARG A 45 -59.40 -27.95 10.67
CA ARG A 45 -58.10 -27.38 10.35
C ARG A 45 -58.10 -26.92 8.91
N HIS A 46 -57.87 -25.64 8.69
CA HIS A 46 -57.68 -25.01 7.40
C HIS A 46 -56.21 -24.66 7.23
N ASP A 47 -55.57 -25.26 6.24
CA ASP A 47 -54.20 -24.96 5.85
C ASP A 47 -54.25 -24.10 4.58
N PHE A 48 -54.11 -22.79 4.76
CA PHE A 48 -54.18 -21.84 3.64
C PHE A 48 -52.89 -21.85 2.80
N GLY A 49 -51.77 -22.32 3.35
CA GLY A 49 -50.52 -22.48 2.61
C GLY A 49 -50.54 -23.64 1.62
N LEU A 50 -51.15 -24.77 1.99
CA LEU A 50 -51.26 -25.97 1.14
C LEU A 50 -52.62 -26.14 0.45
N GLY A 51 -53.62 -25.32 0.80
CA GLY A 51 -54.98 -25.37 0.23
C GLY A 51 -55.80 -26.58 0.67
N ASN A 52 -55.43 -27.22 1.79
CA ASN A 52 -56.08 -28.42 2.30
C ASN A 52 -56.85 -28.13 3.59
N SER A 53 -58.06 -28.69 3.70
CA SER A 53 -58.85 -28.62 4.93
C SER A 53 -59.11 -30.02 5.47
N SER A 54 -58.88 -30.25 6.76
CA SER A 54 -59.15 -31.53 7.42
C SER A 54 -60.17 -31.37 8.55
N GLU A 55 -61.07 -32.34 8.65
CA GLU A 55 -62.14 -32.36 9.64
C GLU A 55 -61.93 -33.56 10.57
N ILE A 56 -61.80 -33.30 11.87
CA ILE A 56 -61.57 -34.33 12.88
C ILE A 56 -62.69 -34.26 13.91
N ASP A 57 -63.42 -35.36 14.03
CA ASP A 57 -64.45 -35.55 15.04
C ASP A 57 -63.83 -36.00 16.36
N LEU A 58 -64.00 -35.20 17.43
CA LEU A 58 -63.52 -35.54 18.77
C LEU A 58 -64.57 -36.25 19.62
N THR A 59 -65.80 -36.41 19.14
CA THR A 59 -66.93 -36.95 19.92
C THR A 59 -66.94 -38.49 20.04
N VAL A 60 -65.87 -39.17 19.63
CA VAL A 60 -65.80 -40.62 19.46
C VAL A 60 -66.23 -41.39 20.72
N GLY A 61 -67.46 -41.93 20.70
CA GLY A 61 -67.96 -42.94 21.65
C GLY A 61 -68.94 -42.48 22.72
N ARG A 62 -69.52 -41.26 22.69
CA ARG A 62 -70.57 -40.85 23.64
C ARG A 62 -71.72 -40.08 22.99
N PRO A 63 -72.99 -40.35 23.39
CA PRO A 63 -74.13 -39.55 22.96
C PRO A 63 -74.26 -38.25 23.78
N GLY A 64 -74.37 -37.10 23.12
CA GLY A 64 -74.62 -35.78 23.73
C GLY A 64 -73.87 -34.64 23.02
N ASP A 65 -74.37 -33.41 23.17
CA ASP A 65 -73.68 -32.20 22.65
C ASP A 65 -72.39 -31.97 23.44
N GLN A 66 -71.25 -32.13 22.77
CA GLN A 66 -69.92 -31.85 23.32
C GLN A 66 -69.34 -30.64 22.62
N SER A 67 -69.19 -29.52 23.32
CA SER A 67 -68.61 -28.31 22.75
C SER A 67 -67.11 -28.27 22.98
N ILE A 68 -66.35 -27.83 21.98
CA ILE A 68 -64.93 -27.55 22.16
C ILE A 68 -64.79 -26.24 22.93
N HIS A 69 -64.10 -26.30 24.07
CA HIS A 69 -63.85 -25.17 24.94
C HIS A 69 -62.70 -24.29 24.42
N ARG A 70 -61.56 -24.91 24.12
CA ARG A 70 -60.36 -24.23 23.60
C ARG A 70 -59.60 -25.14 22.63
N VAL A 71 -58.96 -24.50 21.65
CA VAL A 71 -58.00 -25.13 20.73
C VAL A 71 -56.70 -24.35 20.80
N PHE A 72 -55.58 -25.05 20.75
CA PHE A 72 -54.23 -24.50 20.73
C PHE A 72 -53.44 -25.13 19.59
N VAL A 73 -52.76 -24.29 18.82
CA VAL A 73 -51.92 -24.69 17.69
C VAL A 73 -50.50 -24.22 17.97
N ASP A 74 -49.51 -25.02 17.59
CA ASP A 74 -48.11 -24.64 17.73
C ASP A 74 -47.71 -23.57 16.70
N PRO A 75 -46.60 -22.83 16.92
CA PRO A 75 -46.14 -21.81 15.98
C PRO A 75 -45.80 -22.33 14.58
N GLY A 76 -45.54 -23.63 14.41
CA GLY A 76 -45.29 -24.28 13.12
C GLY A 76 -46.54 -24.92 12.49
N GLY A 77 -47.71 -24.81 13.15
CA GLY A 77 -48.98 -25.29 12.63
C GLY A 77 -49.14 -26.82 12.59
N SER A 78 -48.20 -27.62 13.08
CA SER A 78 -48.19 -29.09 12.93
C SER A 78 -48.89 -29.85 14.08
N HIS A 79 -48.84 -29.31 15.29
CA HIS A 79 -49.37 -29.89 16.53
C HIS A 79 -50.58 -29.10 17.02
N CYS A 80 -51.63 -29.82 17.44
CA CYS A 80 -52.86 -29.22 17.94
C CYS A 80 -53.32 -29.92 19.22
N ILE A 81 -53.74 -29.12 20.21
CA ILE A 81 -54.36 -29.58 21.45
C ILE A 81 -55.76 -28.97 21.53
N ALA A 82 -56.77 -29.81 21.75
CA ALA A 82 -58.15 -29.39 21.85
C ALA A 82 -58.78 -29.95 23.12
N THR A 83 -59.46 -29.09 23.88
CA THR A 83 -60.16 -29.48 25.10
C THR A 83 -61.66 -29.47 24.85
N VAL A 84 -62.29 -30.63 25.06
CA VAL A 84 -63.72 -30.84 24.89
C VAL A 84 -64.37 -30.89 26.26
N VAL A 85 -65.46 -30.12 26.42
CA VAL A 85 -66.25 -30.09 27.66
C VAL A 85 -67.67 -30.56 27.34
N GLY A 86 -68.16 -31.52 28.11
CA GLY A 86 -69.51 -32.07 27.97
C GLY A 86 -69.99 -32.71 29.27
N ALA A 87 -71.18 -33.32 29.23
CA ALA A 87 -71.84 -33.90 30.41
C ALA A 87 -71.04 -35.01 31.13
N GLY A 88 -70.03 -35.60 30.47
CA GLY A 88 -69.16 -36.65 31.01
C GLY A 88 -67.80 -36.18 31.53
N GLY A 89 -67.63 -34.88 31.80
CA GLY A 89 -66.38 -34.26 32.23
C GLY A 89 -65.50 -33.75 31.08
N ALA A 90 -64.40 -33.08 31.43
CA ALA A 90 -63.46 -32.51 30.46
C ALA A 90 -62.44 -33.53 29.96
N GLU A 91 -62.23 -33.56 28.64
CA GLU A 91 -61.25 -34.42 27.98
C GLU A 91 -60.36 -33.60 27.05
N THR A 92 -59.04 -33.83 27.12
CA THR A 92 -58.07 -33.14 26.27
C THR A 92 -57.55 -34.10 25.21
N PHE A 93 -57.65 -33.67 23.96
CA PHE A 93 -57.22 -34.40 22.77
C PHE A 93 -55.98 -33.75 22.18
N TYR A 94 -55.09 -34.59 21.67
CA TYR A 94 -53.95 -34.19 20.85
C TYR A 94 -54.15 -34.70 19.43
N THR A 95 -53.91 -33.82 18.46
CA THR A 95 -53.95 -34.11 17.02
C THR A 95 -52.66 -33.58 16.36
N HIS A 96 -52.20 -34.30 15.35
CA HIS A 96 -51.07 -33.88 14.51
C HIS A 96 -51.56 -33.70 13.07
N ALA A 97 -50.93 -32.81 12.30
CA ALA A 97 -51.31 -32.49 10.92
C ALA A 97 -51.48 -33.73 10.02
N LYS A 98 -50.63 -34.76 10.20
CA LYS A 98 -50.66 -36.00 9.42
C LYS A 98 -51.57 -37.09 9.99
N TRP A 99 -52.21 -36.86 11.15
CA TRP A 99 -52.99 -37.89 11.84
C TRP A 99 -54.48 -37.75 11.56
N ASN A 100 -55.09 -38.82 11.05
CA ASN A 100 -56.54 -38.85 10.79
C ASN A 100 -57.39 -39.21 12.03
N LYS A 101 -56.75 -39.64 13.13
CA LYS A 101 -57.43 -40.01 14.37
C LYS A 101 -56.87 -39.19 15.54
N PRO A 102 -57.73 -38.55 16.35
CA PRO A 102 -57.30 -37.80 17.53
C PRO A 102 -56.91 -38.77 18.65
N ARG A 103 -56.03 -38.31 19.56
CA ARG A 103 -55.58 -39.11 20.70
C ARG A 103 -55.96 -38.45 22.01
N ILE A 104 -56.59 -39.21 22.90
CA ILE A 104 -56.98 -38.76 24.24
C ILE A 104 -55.77 -38.80 25.17
N LEU A 105 -55.51 -37.70 25.86
CA LEU A 105 -54.51 -37.60 26.92
C LEU A 105 -55.11 -38.06 28.25
N THR A 106 -55.01 -39.36 28.55
CA THR A 106 -55.74 -39.98 29.66
C THR A 106 -55.32 -39.48 31.04
N LYS A 107 -54.08 -39.02 31.21
CA LYS A 107 -53.58 -38.44 32.47
C LYS A 107 -54.19 -37.07 32.81
N LEU A 108 -54.80 -36.40 31.83
CA LEU A 108 -55.46 -35.10 32.00
C LEU A 108 -57.00 -35.24 32.04
N LYS A 109 -57.52 -36.45 32.16
CA LYS A 109 -58.96 -36.69 32.18
C LYS A 109 -59.61 -36.06 33.42
N GLY A 110 -60.63 -35.24 33.21
CA GLY A 110 -61.32 -34.50 34.26
C GLY A 110 -60.68 -33.16 34.61
N LEU A 111 -59.56 -32.79 33.97
CA LEU A 111 -58.95 -31.46 34.08
C LEU A 111 -59.21 -30.66 32.80
N VAL A 112 -59.77 -29.46 32.93
CA VAL A 112 -59.92 -28.51 31.81
C VAL A 112 -58.58 -27.80 31.60
N VAL A 113 -58.02 -27.92 30.39
CA VAL A 113 -56.82 -27.18 30.00
C VAL A 113 -57.25 -25.84 29.40
N ASN A 114 -56.88 -24.74 30.06
CA ASN A 114 -57.27 -23.38 29.69
C ASN A 114 -56.15 -22.62 28.98
N ALA A 115 -54.89 -23.01 29.18
CA ALA A 115 -53.75 -22.34 28.59
C ALA A 115 -52.64 -23.33 28.19
N VAL A 116 -51.98 -23.05 27.07
CA VAL A 116 -50.86 -23.86 26.56
C VAL A 116 -49.74 -22.93 26.16
N ALA A 117 -48.54 -23.18 26.71
CA ALA A 117 -47.33 -22.50 26.34
C ALA A 117 -46.41 -23.43 25.55
N TRP A 118 -46.33 -23.17 24.24
CA TRP A 118 -45.44 -23.87 23.32
C TRP A 118 -44.00 -23.41 23.47
N ASN A 119 -43.05 -24.34 23.43
CA ASN A 119 -41.63 -24.05 23.32
C ASN A 119 -41.27 -23.62 21.90
N LYS A 120 -41.39 -22.32 21.62
CA LYS A 120 -41.24 -21.75 20.26
C LYS A 120 -39.84 -21.86 19.66
N GLN A 121 -38.81 -22.19 20.44
CA GLN A 121 -37.42 -22.28 19.96
C GLN A 121 -37.01 -23.70 19.56
N GLN A 122 -37.53 -24.72 20.25
CA GLN A 122 -37.11 -26.11 20.07
C GLN A 122 -38.17 -26.99 19.42
N ILE A 123 -39.42 -26.51 19.30
CA ILE A 123 -40.51 -27.24 18.63
C ILE A 123 -40.19 -27.47 17.15
N THR A 124 -40.48 -28.67 16.67
CA THR A 124 -40.34 -29.07 15.27
C THR A 124 -41.56 -29.88 14.85
N GLU A 125 -41.81 -30.02 13.55
CA GLU A 125 -42.92 -30.85 13.03
C GLU A 125 -42.95 -32.28 13.61
N VAL A 126 -41.77 -32.84 13.91
CA VAL A 126 -41.66 -34.22 14.40
C VAL A 126 -41.87 -34.30 15.92
N SER A 127 -41.62 -33.25 16.69
CA SER A 127 -41.76 -33.30 18.14
C SER A 127 -42.10 -31.95 18.75
N THR A 128 -43.06 -31.99 19.69
CA THR A 128 -43.49 -30.82 20.45
C THR A 128 -42.41 -30.29 21.39
N LYS A 129 -41.39 -31.11 21.70
CA LYS A 129 -40.50 -30.92 22.86
C LYS A 129 -41.33 -30.70 24.14
N GLU A 130 -40.78 -29.96 25.09
CA GLU A 130 -41.41 -29.62 26.36
C GLU A 130 -42.49 -28.55 26.14
N VAL A 131 -43.75 -28.85 26.48
CA VAL A 131 -44.89 -27.93 26.40
C VAL A 131 -45.50 -27.81 27.79
N ILE A 132 -45.83 -26.59 28.22
CA ILE A 132 -46.47 -26.36 29.53
C ILE A 132 -47.97 -26.18 29.33
N LEU A 133 -48.76 -26.91 30.11
CA LEU A 133 -50.21 -26.86 30.14
C LEU A 133 -50.68 -26.28 31.47
N GLY A 134 -51.55 -25.29 31.43
CA GLY A 134 -52.24 -24.72 32.60
C GLY A 134 -53.68 -25.22 32.66
N THR A 135 -54.09 -25.71 33.84
CA THR A 135 -55.45 -26.21 34.08
C THR A 135 -56.30 -25.22 34.88
N GLU A 136 -57.61 -25.47 34.90
CA GLU A 136 -58.60 -24.74 35.71
C GLU A 136 -58.32 -24.84 37.22
N ASN A 137 -57.73 -25.94 37.70
CA ASN A 137 -57.44 -26.10 39.14
C ASN A 137 -56.14 -25.40 39.59
N GLY A 138 -55.56 -24.50 38.79
CA GLY A 138 -54.30 -23.82 39.11
C GLY A 138 -53.07 -24.74 39.07
N GLN A 139 -53.10 -25.81 38.24
CA GLN A 139 -51.98 -26.75 38.08
C GLN A 139 -51.24 -26.54 36.76
N LEU A 140 -49.92 -26.72 36.79
CA LEU A 140 -49.04 -26.72 35.63
C LEU A 140 -48.54 -28.14 35.35
N HIS A 141 -48.68 -28.59 34.10
CA HIS A 141 -48.23 -29.89 33.63
C HIS A 141 -47.27 -29.73 32.44
N GLU A 142 -46.27 -30.60 32.35
CA GLU A 142 -45.36 -30.71 31.20
C GLU A 142 -45.85 -31.84 30.28
N LEU A 143 -45.96 -31.55 28.99
CA LEU A 143 -46.33 -32.50 27.93
C LEU A 143 -45.17 -32.61 26.93
N TYR A 144 -44.78 -33.85 26.60
CA TYR A 144 -43.87 -34.14 25.49
C TYR A 144 -44.48 -35.20 24.57
N VAL A 145 -44.63 -34.86 23.29
CA VAL A 145 -45.13 -35.77 22.25
C VAL A 145 -44.14 -35.84 21.08
N ASP A 146 -43.94 -37.05 20.56
CA ASP A 146 -43.14 -37.32 19.36
C ASP A 146 -44.02 -37.97 18.29
N GLU A 147 -43.90 -37.52 17.05
CA GLU A 147 -44.66 -38.02 15.90
C GLU A 147 -44.35 -39.51 15.66
N LYS A 148 -43.08 -39.92 15.82
CA LYS A 148 -42.62 -41.28 15.50
C LYS A 148 -43.30 -42.36 16.34
N ASP A 149 -43.47 -42.09 17.61
CA ASP A 149 -44.03 -43.06 18.57
C ASP A 149 -45.55 -43.15 18.50
N LYS A 150 -46.20 -42.21 17.79
CA LYS A 150 -47.66 -42.01 17.74
C LYS A 150 -48.30 -41.99 19.14
N LYS A 151 -47.51 -41.67 20.17
CA LYS A 151 -47.86 -41.68 21.59
C LYS A 151 -47.14 -40.56 22.33
N GLU A 152 -47.72 -40.15 23.45
CA GLU A 152 -47.12 -39.22 24.40
C GLU A 152 -45.95 -39.92 25.07
N LYS A 153 -44.81 -39.22 25.14
CA LYS A 153 -43.62 -39.77 25.79
C LYS A 153 -43.79 -39.70 27.30
N TYR A 154 -44.25 -38.55 27.79
CA TYR A 154 -44.67 -38.36 29.17
C TYR A 154 -45.61 -37.15 29.32
N ILE A 155 -46.35 -37.18 30.42
CA ILE A 155 -47.04 -36.04 31.01
C ILE A 155 -46.61 -36.03 32.47
N LYS A 156 -46.03 -34.91 32.92
CA LYS A 156 -45.52 -34.72 34.29
C LYS A 156 -46.24 -33.55 34.95
N PHE A 157 -46.52 -33.68 36.24
CA PHE A 157 -46.98 -32.56 37.05
C PHE A 157 -45.78 -31.70 37.48
N LEU A 158 -45.87 -30.37 37.31
CA LEU A 158 -44.78 -29.44 37.62
C LEU A 158 -45.05 -28.63 38.89
N TYR A 159 -46.23 -28.02 39.01
CA TYR A 159 -46.53 -27.06 40.07
C TYR A 159 -48.04 -26.89 40.28
N GLU A 160 -48.45 -26.48 41.49
CA GLU A 160 -49.83 -26.12 41.83
C GLU A 160 -49.83 -24.89 42.72
N LEU A 161 -50.69 -23.92 42.42
CA LEU A 161 -50.85 -22.70 43.20
C LEU A 161 -51.49 -23.02 44.56
N ARG A 162 -50.70 -22.94 45.64
CA ARG A 162 -51.17 -23.21 47.01
C ARG A 162 -51.88 -22.02 47.68
N GLU A 163 -51.62 -20.80 47.22
CA GLU A 163 -52.16 -19.58 47.84
C GLU A 163 -53.63 -19.34 47.49
N LEU A 164 -53.98 -19.52 46.22
CA LEU A 164 -55.33 -19.41 45.67
C LEU A 164 -55.46 -20.44 44.55
N SER A 165 -56.46 -21.33 44.65
CA SER A 165 -56.82 -22.26 43.57
C SER A 165 -57.61 -21.49 42.50
N GLU A 166 -56.90 -20.63 41.78
CA GLU A 166 -57.45 -19.86 40.66
C GLU A 166 -57.02 -20.47 39.33
N ASP A 167 -57.93 -20.40 38.35
CA ASP A 167 -57.71 -20.95 37.03
C ASP A 167 -56.60 -20.24 36.25
N PHE A 168 -55.74 -20.99 35.55
CA PHE A 168 -54.82 -20.39 34.59
C PHE A 168 -55.55 -19.99 33.31
N MET A 169 -55.79 -18.69 33.12
CA MET A 169 -56.52 -18.15 31.96
C MET A 169 -55.59 -17.83 30.78
N GLY A 170 -54.30 -17.62 31.05
CA GLY A 170 -53.29 -17.40 30.02
C GLY A 170 -51.93 -17.87 30.50
N LEU A 171 -51.16 -18.49 29.60
CA LEU A 171 -49.83 -19.02 29.92
C LEU A 171 -48.94 -18.79 28.70
N GLN A 172 -47.84 -18.07 28.90
CA GLN A 172 -46.81 -17.91 27.88
C GLN A 172 -45.45 -18.27 28.48
N ALA A 173 -44.74 -19.16 27.80
CA ALA A 173 -43.37 -19.53 28.14
C ALA A 173 -42.45 -19.04 27.03
N CYS A 174 -41.33 -18.46 27.44
CA CYS A 174 -40.24 -18.10 26.57
C CYS A 174 -38.93 -18.67 27.09
N LEU A 175 -38.13 -19.13 26.13
CA LEU A 175 -36.79 -19.61 26.34
C LEU A 175 -35.84 -18.58 25.81
N PHE A 176 -34.72 -18.38 26.49
CA PHE A 176 -33.60 -17.66 25.90
C PHE A 176 -32.28 -18.31 26.30
N PRO A 177 -31.39 -18.55 25.32
CA PRO A 177 -30.04 -18.95 25.62
C PRO A 177 -29.32 -17.78 26.31
N MET A 178 -28.57 -18.08 27.38
CA MET A 178 -27.73 -17.08 28.01
C MET A 178 -26.45 -16.94 27.18
N GLU A 179 -26.28 -15.80 26.50
CA GLU A 179 -25.03 -15.42 25.83
C GLU A 179 -24.09 -14.75 26.84
N THR A 180 -23.66 -15.47 27.88
CA THR A 180 -22.57 -15.01 28.75
C THR A 180 -21.38 -15.95 28.62
N ALA A 181 -20.25 -15.38 28.21
CA ALA A 181 -18.99 -16.05 27.92
C ALA A 181 -18.29 -16.70 29.14
N SER A 182 -18.98 -16.86 30.27
CA SER A 182 -18.43 -17.59 31.41
C SER A 182 -19.54 -18.24 32.23
N ILE A 183 -19.45 -19.57 32.31
CA ILE A 183 -20.09 -20.47 33.28
C ILE A 183 -21.51 -20.96 32.89
N ILE A 184 -21.50 -22.23 32.44
CA ILE A 184 -22.60 -23.20 32.22
C ILE A 184 -23.50 -22.93 30.99
N ASN A 185 -23.46 -23.88 30.04
CA ASN A 185 -24.45 -24.08 28.98
C ASN A 185 -25.83 -24.43 29.59
N GLY A 186 -26.47 -23.47 30.25
CA GLY A 186 -27.79 -23.62 30.85
C GLY A 186 -28.85 -22.88 30.03
N THR A 187 -29.87 -23.60 29.57
CA THR A 187 -31.09 -22.96 29.04
C THR A 187 -31.83 -22.30 30.20
N ARG A 188 -32.18 -21.02 30.05
CA ARG A 188 -32.99 -20.28 31.03
C ARG A 188 -34.43 -20.21 30.57
N TYR A 189 -35.34 -20.56 31.47
CA TYR A 189 -36.78 -20.50 31.25
C TYR A 189 -37.36 -19.26 31.91
N TYR A 190 -38.21 -18.56 31.16
CA TYR A 190 -39.08 -17.51 31.66
C TYR A 190 -40.52 -17.85 31.34
N VAL A 191 -41.31 -18.15 32.36
CA VAL A 191 -42.71 -18.51 32.22
C VAL A 191 -43.55 -17.44 32.90
N MET A 192 -44.45 -16.83 32.14
CA MET A 192 -45.43 -15.89 32.65
C MET A 192 -46.81 -16.55 32.60
N ALA A 193 -47.45 -16.64 33.76
CA ALA A 193 -48.76 -17.25 33.92
C ALA A 193 -49.74 -16.22 34.47
N VAL A 194 -50.96 -16.21 33.92
CA VAL A 194 -52.01 -15.28 34.30
C VAL A 194 -53.18 -16.08 34.87
N THR A 195 -53.57 -15.68 36.07
CA THR A 195 -54.80 -16.07 36.76
C THR A 195 -55.81 -14.92 36.68
N PRO A 196 -57.08 -15.12 37.11
CA PRO A 196 -58.05 -14.06 37.28
C PRO A 196 -57.51 -12.79 37.93
N THR A 197 -56.84 -12.88 39.07
CA THR A 197 -56.42 -11.67 39.79
C THR A 197 -54.94 -11.36 39.64
N ARG A 198 -54.12 -12.37 39.32
CA ARG A 198 -52.65 -12.27 39.43
C ARG A 198 -51.91 -12.67 38.17
N LEU A 199 -50.83 -11.95 37.89
CA LEU A 199 -49.80 -12.31 36.92
C LEU A 199 -48.58 -12.84 37.67
N TYR A 200 -48.23 -14.10 37.44
CA TYR A 200 -47.08 -14.80 38.00
C TYR A 200 -45.92 -14.83 37.01
N SER A 201 -44.70 -14.64 37.50
CA SER A 201 -43.48 -14.84 36.71
C SER A 201 -42.58 -15.87 37.36
N PHE A 202 -42.26 -16.93 36.63
CA PHE A 202 -41.32 -17.97 37.03
C PHE A 202 -40.05 -17.88 36.21
N THR A 203 -38.91 -17.80 36.88
CA THR A 203 -37.59 -17.76 36.25
C THR A 203 -36.70 -18.86 36.80
N GLY A 204 -35.92 -19.51 35.95
CA GLY A 204 -34.92 -20.47 36.43
C GLY A 204 -34.07 -21.08 35.33
N PHE A 205 -33.06 -21.82 35.77
CA PHE A 205 -32.07 -22.49 34.92
C PHE A 205 -32.25 -24.01 35.00
N GLY A 206 -31.94 -24.72 33.91
CA GLY A 206 -31.99 -26.20 33.89
C GLY A 206 -33.24 -26.73 33.21
N SER A 207 -33.83 -27.82 33.71
CA SER A 207 -35.11 -28.34 33.22
C SER A 207 -36.30 -27.65 33.87
N LEU A 208 -37.47 -27.68 33.24
CA LEU A 208 -38.71 -27.13 33.82
C LEU A 208 -38.97 -27.66 35.24
N GLU A 209 -38.72 -28.95 35.48
CA GLU A 209 -38.84 -29.58 36.78
C GLU A 209 -37.92 -28.95 37.84
N THR A 210 -36.66 -28.64 37.49
CA THR A 210 -35.74 -27.93 38.39
C THR A 210 -36.16 -26.48 38.64
N VAL A 211 -36.75 -25.82 37.64
CA VAL A 211 -37.25 -24.44 37.78
C VAL A 211 -38.42 -24.41 38.76
N PHE A 212 -39.46 -25.22 38.54
CA PHE A 212 -40.66 -25.21 39.39
C PHE A 212 -40.43 -25.81 40.78
N SER A 213 -39.56 -26.80 40.93
CA SER A 213 -39.20 -27.31 42.26
C SER A 213 -38.53 -26.25 43.15
N GLY A 214 -37.77 -25.33 42.56
CA GLY A 214 -37.20 -24.17 43.28
C GLY A 214 -38.24 -23.18 43.82
N TYR A 215 -39.48 -23.21 43.31
CA TYR A 215 -40.60 -22.37 43.77
C TYR A 215 -41.56 -23.10 44.73
N LEU A 216 -41.27 -24.34 45.14
CA LEU A 216 -42.05 -25.03 46.16
C LEU A 216 -41.82 -24.43 47.56
N ASP A 217 -40.59 -23.99 47.84
CA ASP A 217 -40.17 -23.41 49.13
C ASP A 217 -40.02 -21.87 49.08
N ARG A 218 -40.10 -21.27 47.88
CA ARG A 218 -39.91 -19.83 47.63
C ARG A 218 -41.22 -19.18 47.20
N THR A 219 -41.52 -18.00 47.74
CA THR A 219 -42.66 -17.18 47.31
C THR A 219 -42.52 -16.76 45.85
N VAL A 220 -43.51 -17.05 45.02
CA VAL A 220 -43.53 -16.69 43.60
C VAL A 220 -43.75 -15.19 43.46
N HIS A 221 -43.05 -14.54 42.54
CA HIS A 221 -43.31 -13.14 42.22
C HIS A 221 -44.65 -13.04 41.48
N PHE A 222 -45.59 -12.27 42.04
CA PHE A 222 -46.86 -11.99 41.40
C PHE A 222 -47.20 -10.50 41.45
N MET A 223 -47.97 -10.07 40.46
CA MET A 223 -48.60 -8.76 40.40
C MET A 223 -50.12 -8.95 40.40
N GLU A 224 -50.81 -8.28 41.31
CA GLU A 224 -52.28 -8.37 41.42
C GLU A 224 -52.93 -7.11 40.87
N LEU A 225 -53.89 -7.26 39.97
CA LEU A 225 -54.72 -6.18 39.45
C LEU A 225 -56.20 -6.51 39.68
N PRO A 226 -56.96 -5.63 40.37
CA PRO A 226 -58.35 -5.92 40.70
C PRO A 226 -59.27 -5.84 39.47
N GLY A 227 -60.39 -6.55 39.54
CA GLY A 227 -61.50 -6.43 38.60
C GLY A 227 -61.78 -7.70 37.81
N ASP A 228 -63.05 -7.89 37.46
CA ASP A 228 -63.53 -9.08 36.75
C ASP A 228 -63.79 -8.82 35.26
N ILE A 229 -63.30 -9.75 34.43
CA ILE A 229 -63.47 -9.80 32.96
C ILE A 229 -63.58 -11.28 32.57
N PRO A 230 -64.53 -11.64 31.68
CA PRO A 230 -64.79 -13.02 31.29
C PRO A 230 -63.61 -13.72 30.57
N ASN A 231 -62.78 -12.98 29.83
CA ASN A 231 -61.62 -13.51 29.11
C ASN A 231 -60.37 -12.72 29.48
N ARG A 232 -59.46 -13.32 30.25
CA ARG A 232 -58.12 -12.78 30.47
C ARG A 232 -57.14 -13.43 29.52
N GLN A 233 -56.41 -12.62 28.78
CA GLN A 233 -55.47 -13.09 27.77
C GLN A 233 -54.10 -12.49 28.05
N LEU A 234 -53.08 -13.32 27.83
CA LEU A 234 -51.68 -12.92 27.85
C LEU A 234 -51.12 -13.11 26.45
N HIS A 235 -50.56 -12.03 25.89
CA HIS A 235 -49.96 -12.03 24.55
C HIS A 235 -48.53 -11.54 24.61
N PHE A 236 -47.60 -12.30 24.02
CA PHE A 236 -46.24 -11.83 23.75
C PHE A 236 -46.08 -11.49 22.29
N PHE A 237 -45.52 -10.32 22.03
CA PHE A 237 -44.99 -9.96 20.73
C PHE A 237 -43.58 -10.53 20.60
N ILE A 238 -43.33 -11.26 19.53
CA ILE A 238 -42.07 -11.98 19.29
C ILE A 238 -41.44 -11.44 18.02
N LYS A 239 -40.18 -11.04 18.14
CA LYS A 239 -39.34 -10.63 17.02
C LYS A 239 -38.12 -11.53 16.98
N GLN A 240 -37.83 -12.13 15.84
CA GLN A 240 -36.65 -13.02 15.67
C GLN A 240 -36.56 -14.14 16.74
N ARG A 241 -37.68 -14.80 17.06
CA ARG A 241 -37.78 -15.89 18.07
C ARG A 241 -37.46 -15.49 19.53
N ARG A 242 -37.42 -14.20 19.84
CA ARG A 242 -37.36 -13.66 21.21
C ARG A 242 -38.62 -12.83 21.49
N ALA A 243 -39.21 -12.99 22.67
CA ALA A 243 -40.30 -12.11 23.11
C ALA A 243 -39.72 -10.73 23.46
N VAL A 244 -40.32 -9.67 22.93
CA VAL A 244 -39.86 -8.29 23.11
C VAL A 244 -40.87 -7.48 23.91
N HIS A 245 -42.16 -7.73 23.73
CA HIS A 245 -43.22 -7.06 24.47
C HIS A 245 -44.23 -8.07 24.98
N PHE A 246 -44.88 -7.75 26.09
CA PHE A 246 -46.03 -8.50 26.58
C PHE A 246 -47.20 -7.56 26.85
N ALA A 247 -48.40 -8.11 26.79
CA ALA A 247 -49.63 -7.44 27.16
C ALA A 247 -50.55 -8.41 27.90
N TRP A 248 -51.04 -7.97 29.05
CA TRP A 248 -51.99 -8.67 29.90
C TRP A 248 -53.30 -7.90 29.92
N LEU A 249 -54.37 -8.55 29.43
CA LEU A 249 -55.73 -8.05 29.54
C LEU A 249 -56.27 -8.35 30.96
N SER A 250 -56.29 -7.33 31.82
CA SER A 250 -56.70 -7.43 33.23
C SER A 250 -58.02 -6.71 33.52
N GLY A 251 -58.61 -6.93 34.69
CA GLY A 251 -59.87 -6.29 35.08
C GLY A 251 -59.87 -4.77 35.15
N ALA A 252 -58.72 -4.19 35.49
CA ALA A 252 -58.51 -2.76 35.66
C ALA A 252 -58.12 -2.05 34.35
N GLY A 253 -57.39 -2.75 33.48
CA GLY A 253 -56.84 -2.19 32.25
C GLY A 253 -55.94 -3.17 31.51
N ILE A 254 -55.27 -2.71 30.46
CA ILE A 254 -54.26 -3.50 29.74
C ILE A 254 -52.89 -3.18 30.32
N TYR A 255 -52.29 -4.15 31.00
CA TYR A 255 -50.95 -4.01 31.56
C TYR A 255 -49.92 -4.50 30.54
N HIS A 256 -49.00 -3.64 30.11
CA HIS A 256 -48.01 -3.98 29.09
C HIS A 256 -46.63 -3.44 29.41
N GLY A 257 -45.61 -4.02 28.78
CA GLY A 257 -44.23 -3.60 28.94
C GLY A 257 -43.26 -4.28 27.98
N GLY A 258 -42.02 -3.81 28.01
CA GLY A 258 -40.89 -4.45 27.33
C GLY A 258 -40.34 -5.61 28.13
N LEU A 259 -39.92 -6.66 27.45
CA LEU A 259 -39.18 -7.79 28.01
C LEU A 259 -37.72 -7.68 27.57
N ASN A 260 -36.84 -7.41 28.52
CA ASN A 260 -35.40 -7.34 28.25
C ASN A 260 -34.68 -8.50 28.92
N PHE A 261 -34.20 -9.43 28.08
CA PHE A 261 -33.48 -10.63 28.52
C PHE A 261 -31.96 -10.51 28.39
N GLY A 262 -31.44 -9.35 27.93
CA GLY A 262 -30.03 -9.11 27.62
C GLY A 262 -29.27 -8.24 28.63
N GLY A 263 -29.92 -7.79 29.70
CA GLY A 263 -29.26 -6.96 30.71
C GLY A 263 -28.18 -7.73 31.48
N GLN A 264 -26.94 -7.24 31.43
CA GLN A 264 -25.95 -7.57 32.46
C GLN A 264 -26.51 -7.09 33.81
N GLN A 265 -26.93 -8.01 34.67
CA GLN A 265 -27.11 -7.69 36.08
C GLN A 265 -26.07 -8.42 36.90
N SER A 266 -25.16 -7.61 37.40
CA SER A 266 -24.36 -7.83 38.59
C SER A 266 -25.27 -8.01 39.81
N SER A 267 -24.80 -8.85 40.72
CA SER A 267 -25.32 -9.16 42.06
C SER A 267 -26.36 -10.28 42.18
N SER A 268 -25.92 -11.30 42.92
CA SER A 268 -26.69 -12.38 43.49
C SER A 268 -27.89 -11.87 44.29
N GLY A 269 -29.04 -12.50 44.07
CA GLY A 269 -30.13 -12.56 45.05
C GLY A 269 -31.07 -11.35 45.05
N ALA A 270 -32.34 -11.64 44.72
CA ALA A 270 -33.51 -10.80 44.98
C ALA A 270 -33.75 -9.61 44.01
N ASN A 271 -34.13 -9.95 42.77
CA ASN A 271 -35.29 -9.42 42.02
C ASN A 271 -34.97 -9.31 40.52
N GLU A 272 -35.12 -10.41 39.82
CA GLU A 272 -34.94 -10.48 38.37
C GLU A 272 -36.17 -9.86 37.66
N ASN A 273 -36.27 -8.54 37.66
CA ASN A 273 -37.32 -7.82 36.95
C ASN A 273 -36.95 -7.71 35.46
N PHE A 274 -37.39 -8.68 34.65
CA PHE A 274 -37.23 -8.68 33.18
C PHE A 274 -38.15 -7.71 32.45
N ILE A 275 -39.05 -7.06 33.19
CA ILE A 275 -40.07 -6.17 32.64
C ILE A 275 -39.61 -4.72 32.78
N GLU A 276 -39.40 -4.06 31.64
CA GLU A 276 -39.08 -2.65 31.49
C GLU A 276 -40.29 -1.86 30.94
N ASN A 277 -40.31 -0.53 31.11
CA ASN A 277 -41.31 0.38 30.53
C ASN A 277 -42.76 -0.08 30.75
N LYS A 278 -43.12 -0.29 32.03
CA LYS A 278 -44.45 -0.74 32.45
C LYS A 278 -45.48 0.37 32.28
N ALA A 279 -46.58 0.06 31.62
CA ALA A 279 -47.73 0.95 31.52
C ALA A 279 -49.04 0.17 31.72
N LEU A 280 -50.04 0.87 32.26
CA LEU A 280 -51.39 0.36 32.44
C LEU A 280 -52.34 1.26 31.67
N LEU A 281 -52.91 0.72 30.59
CA LEU A 281 -53.91 1.43 29.81
C LEU A 281 -55.29 1.28 30.44
N ASP A 282 -55.84 2.37 30.94
CA ASP A 282 -57.20 2.42 31.49
C ASP A 282 -58.26 2.32 30.40
N TYR A 283 -59.30 1.52 30.65
CA TYR A 283 -60.42 1.34 29.70
C TYR A 283 -61.22 2.63 29.45
N SER A 284 -61.16 3.61 30.34
CA SER A 284 -61.83 4.91 30.18
C SER A 284 -61.33 5.68 28.96
N LYS A 285 -60.05 5.50 28.58
CA LYS A 285 -59.46 6.14 27.39
C LYS A 285 -59.95 5.51 26.07
N LEU A 286 -60.60 4.34 26.14
CA LEU A 286 -61.00 3.55 24.97
C LEU A 286 -62.48 3.72 24.58
N SER A 287 -63.29 4.27 25.49
CA SER A 287 -64.71 4.54 25.30
C SER A 287 -64.98 6.04 25.20
N GLU A 288 -65.59 6.48 24.10
CA GLU A 288 -66.08 7.86 23.94
C GLU A 288 -67.43 8.13 24.66
N GLY A 289 -68.04 7.09 25.26
CA GLY A 289 -69.32 7.15 25.97
C GLY A 289 -69.20 6.98 27.49
N ALA A 290 -70.29 7.27 28.22
CA ALA A 290 -70.35 7.23 29.69
C ALA A 290 -70.28 5.81 30.30
N GLU A 291 -70.47 4.75 29.51
CA GLU A 291 -70.29 3.36 29.95
C GLU A 291 -68.94 2.82 29.49
N VAL A 292 -68.14 2.36 30.45
CA VAL A 292 -66.83 1.73 30.20
C VAL A 292 -67.05 0.31 29.69
N VAL A 293 -66.94 0.13 28.37
CA VAL A 293 -66.99 -1.19 27.73
C VAL A 293 -65.62 -1.87 27.85
N LYS A 294 -65.59 -3.05 28.45
CA LYS A 294 -64.35 -3.84 28.59
C LYS A 294 -64.10 -4.70 27.35
N PRO A 295 -62.84 -4.96 26.95
CA PRO A 295 -62.55 -5.77 25.78
C PRO A 295 -62.86 -7.25 26.01
N SER A 296 -63.42 -7.91 24.99
CA SER A 296 -63.72 -9.34 25.01
C SER A 296 -62.54 -10.20 24.54
N SER A 297 -61.65 -9.63 23.72
CA SER A 297 -60.46 -10.28 23.17
C SER A 297 -59.41 -9.22 22.80
N MET A 298 -58.14 -9.61 22.83
CA MET A 298 -57.00 -8.76 22.45
C MET A 298 -56.07 -9.52 21.49
N ALA A 299 -55.41 -8.80 20.59
CA ALA A 299 -54.21 -9.24 19.91
C ALA A 299 -53.14 -8.14 19.94
N LEU A 300 -51.87 -8.52 19.88
CA LEU A 300 -50.73 -7.62 20.06
C LEU A 300 -49.81 -7.65 18.82
N SER A 301 -49.55 -6.47 18.25
CA SER A 301 -48.53 -6.25 17.21
C SER A 301 -47.29 -5.54 17.79
N GLU A 302 -46.37 -5.05 16.95
CA GLU A 302 -45.13 -4.42 17.44
C GLU A 302 -45.43 -3.10 18.18
N PHE A 303 -46.32 -2.29 17.61
CA PHE A 303 -46.66 -0.95 18.08
C PHE A 303 -48.14 -0.79 18.47
N HIS A 304 -49.02 -1.76 18.20
CA HIS A 304 -50.46 -1.62 18.41
C HIS A 304 -51.11 -2.76 19.21
N PHE A 305 -52.23 -2.42 19.84
CA PHE A 305 -53.21 -3.35 20.39
C PHE A 305 -54.43 -3.40 19.47
N LEU A 306 -54.84 -4.61 19.10
CA LEU A 306 -56.14 -4.84 18.47
C LEU A 306 -57.12 -5.29 19.55
N LEU A 307 -58.12 -4.48 19.85
CA LEU A 307 -59.06 -4.69 20.95
C LEU A 307 -60.47 -4.89 20.42
N LEU A 308 -61.09 -6.02 20.77
CA LEU A 308 -62.49 -6.29 20.47
C LEU A 308 -63.37 -5.69 21.57
N LEU A 309 -64.01 -4.57 21.28
CA LEU A 309 -64.91 -3.84 22.18
C LEU A 309 -66.34 -3.95 21.65
N GLY A 310 -67.18 -4.73 22.35
CA GLY A 310 -68.51 -5.09 21.86
C GLY A 310 -68.43 -5.86 20.54
N ASN A 311 -68.91 -5.25 19.45
CA ASN A 311 -68.89 -5.85 18.10
C ASN A 311 -67.83 -5.23 17.17
N LYS A 312 -66.97 -4.33 17.67
CA LYS A 312 -66.02 -3.58 16.85
C LYS A 312 -64.59 -3.84 17.30
N VAL A 313 -63.65 -3.84 16.34
CA VAL A 313 -62.22 -3.97 16.66
C VAL A 313 -61.57 -2.60 16.55
N LYS A 314 -61.06 -2.09 17.66
CA LYS A 314 -60.31 -0.83 17.70
C LYS A 314 -58.82 -1.10 17.73
N VAL A 315 -58.06 -0.34 16.96
CA VAL A 315 -56.60 -0.35 16.93
C VAL A 315 -56.09 0.80 17.78
N VAL A 316 -55.30 0.47 18.79
CA VAL A 316 -54.76 1.43 19.76
C VAL A 316 -53.24 1.39 19.70
N ASN A 317 -52.59 2.54 19.64
CA ASN A 317 -51.14 2.59 19.74
C ASN A 317 -50.69 2.24 21.16
N ARG A 318 -49.73 1.33 21.30
CA ARG A 318 -49.19 0.89 22.60
C ARG A 318 -48.38 1.99 23.30
N ILE A 319 -47.75 2.87 22.55
CA ILE A 319 -46.82 3.88 23.08
C ILE A 319 -47.58 5.16 23.37
N SER A 320 -48.38 5.64 22.42
CA SER A 320 -49.16 6.88 22.63
C SER A 320 -50.48 6.66 23.35
N GLU A 321 -50.98 5.43 23.47
CA GLU A 321 -52.27 5.08 24.07
C GLU A 321 -53.50 5.66 23.34
N HIS A 322 -53.34 6.19 22.12
CA HIS A 322 -54.43 6.76 21.33
C HIS A 322 -55.04 5.73 20.37
N ILE A 323 -56.34 5.83 20.14
CA ILE A 323 -57.05 5.06 19.10
C ILE A 323 -56.66 5.63 17.74
N ILE A 324 -56.10 4.80 16.88
CA ILE A 324 -55.70 5.19 15.52
C ILE A 324 -56.83 4.89 14.54
N GLU A 325 -57.44 3.71 14.65
CA GLU A 325 -58.40 3.24 13.67
C GLU A 325 -59.47 2.32 14.30
N GLU A 326 -60.67 2.34 13.74
CA GLU A 326 -61.75 1.41 14.06
C GLU A 326 -62.03 0.56 12.83
N LEU A 327 -61.80 -0.75 12.95
CA LEU A 327 -61.97 -1.70 11.86
C LEU A 327 -63.44 -2.04 11.67
N GLN A 328 -63.89 -1.92 10.42
CA GLN A 328 -65.22 -2.31 9.99
C GLN A 328 -65.17 -3.67 9.33
N PHE A 329 -66.13 -4.53 9.67
CA PHE A 329 -66.27 -5.86 9.10
C PHE A 329 -67.60 -5.92 8.35
N ASP A 330 -67.56 -6.35 7.09
CA ASP A 330 -68.75 -6.41 6.24
C ASP A 330 -69.75 -7.46 6.76
N GLN A 331 -70.71 -6.99 7.56
CA GLN A 331 -71.85 -7.78 8.00
C GLN A 331 -72.93 -7.71 6.90
N THR A 332 -73.00 -8.73 6.04
CA THR A 332 -74.13 -8.86 5.10
C THR A 332 -75.43 -9.15 5.87
N SER A 333 -76.51 -8.48 5.47
CA SER A 333 -77.82 -8.38 6.13
C SER A 333 -78.62 -9.68 6.36
N ASP A 334 -78.06 -10.87 6.09
CA ASP A 334 -78.82 -12.11 5.95
C ASP A 334 -78.51 -13.20 6.99
N SER A 335 -77.91 -12.83 8.13
CA SER A 335 -77.89 -13.73 9.29
C SER A 335 -77.81 -12.94 10.59
N ALA A 336 -78.47 -13.46 11.63
CA ALA A 336 -78.42 -12.96 13.00
C ALA A 336 -77.04 -13.17 13.65
N SER A 337 -75.96 -12.71 13.01
CA SER A 337 -74.60 -12.87 13.51
C SER A 337 -74.38 -11.94 14.71
N LYS A 338 -74.13 -12.54 15.87
CA LYS A 338 -73.73 -11.84 17.09
C LYS A 338 -72.29 -11.34 16.96
N GLY A 339 -72.02 -10.34 16.12
CA GLY A 339 -70.73 -9.64 16.05
C GLY A 339 -69.50 -10.55 15.90
N ILE A 340 -68.32 -9.98 16.08
CA ILE A 340 -67.07 -10.74 16.19
C ILE A 340 -66.99 -11.35 17.58
N ILE A 341 -66.55 -12.60 17.67
CA ILE A 341 -66.44 -13.36 18.92
C ILE A 341 -65.03 -13.24 19.51
N GLY A 342 -64.00 -13.28 18.66
CA GLY A 342 -62.63 -13.33 19.13
C GLY A 342 -61.61 -12.89 18.09
N LEU A 343 -60.41 -12.58 18.60
CA LEU A 343 -59.22 -12.27 17.84
C LEU A 343 -58.17 -13.35 18.05
N CYS A 344 -57.41 -13.65 17.01
CA CYS A 344 -56.28 -14.57 17.04
C CYS A 344 -55.10 -13.94 16.29
N SER A 345 -53.88 -14.14 16.78
CA SER A 345 -52.66 -13.69 16.10
C SER A 345 -51.82 -14.90 15.70
N ASP A 346 -51.34 -14.92 14.46
CA ASP A 346 -50.27 -15.79 14.04
C ASP A 346 -48.93 -15.06 14.22
N ALA A 347 -48.24 -15.37 15.31
CA ALA A 347 -46.95 -14.74 15.63
C ALA A 347 -45.83 -15.13 14.65
N THR A 348 -45.96 -16.24 13.92
CA THR A 348 -44.96 -16.69 12.95
C THR A 348 -45.15 -15.99 11.60
N ALA A 349 -46.39 -15.90 11.12
CA ALA A 349 -46.73 -15.22 9.87
C ALA A 349 -46.85 -13.70 10.01
N GLY A 350 -47.02 -13.18 11.24
CA GLY A 350 -47.27 -11.76 11.49
C GLY A 350 -48.69 -11.32 11.07
N LEU A 351 -49.62 -12.27 10.94
CA LEU A 351 -50.99 -12.05 10.53
C LEU A 351 -51.95 -12.07 11.72
N PHE A 352 -53.04 -11.34 11.59
CA PHE A 352 -54.09 -11.28 12.59
C PHE A 352 -55.39 -11.79 11.98
N TYR A 353 -56.20 -12.45 12.78
CA TYR A 353 -57.48 -12.99 12.36
C TYR A 353 -58.56 -12.59 13.35
N ALA A 354 -59.73 -12.23 12.82
CA ALA A 354 -60.95 -12.04 13.58
C ALA A 354 -61.97 -13.07 13.11
N TYR A 355 -62.81 -13.56 14.00
CA TYR A 355 -63.83 -14.55 13.62
C TYR A 355 -65.17 -14.27 14.27
N ASP A 356 -66.23 -14.55 13.52
CA ASP A 356 -67.60 -14.59 14.02
C ASP A 356 -68.06 -16.07 14.18
N GLN A 357 -69.35 -16.31 14.28
CA GLN A 357 -69.89 -17.68 14.46
C GLN A 357 -69.68 -18.60 13.26
N ASN A 358 -69.49 -18.04 12.06
CA ASN A 358 -69.47 -18.75 10.78
C ASN A 358 -68.29 -18.36 9.86
N SER A 359 -67.75 -17.14 10.01
CA SER A 359 -66.79 -16.49 9.12
C SER A 359 -65.46 -16.19 9.81
N ILE A 360 -64.39 -16.21 9.02
CA ILE A 360 -63.04 -15.77 9.39
C ILE A 360 -62.66 -14.56 8.52
N PHE A 361 -62.15 -13.54 9.18
CA PHE A 361 -61.59 -12.34 8.58
C PHE A 361 -60.10 -12.29 8.87
N GLN A 362 -59.30 -11.96 7.86
CA GLN A 362 -57.89 -11.66 8.00
C GLN A 362 -57.73 -10.15 8.20
N VAL A 363 -56.94 -9.76 9.20
CA VAL A 363 -56.53 -8.39 9.46
C VAL A 363 -55.05 -8.29 9.08
N SER A 364 -54.80 -7.66 7.94
CA SER A 364 -53.47 -7.44 7.37
C SER A 364 -52.90 -6.09 7.83
N ILE A 365 -51.59 -6.05 8.10
CA ILE A 365 -50.89 -4.81 8.50
C ILE A 365 -50.19 -4.21 7.27
N ASN A 366 -50.55 -2.98 6.96
CA ASN A 366 -49.89 -2.16 5.94
C ASN A 366 -49.00 -1.13 6.63
N ASP A 367 -47.71 -1.48 6.74
CA ASP A 367 -46.64 -0.57 7.18
C ASP A 367 -46.83 0.06 8.57
N GLU A 368 -46.78 -0.79 9.61
CA GLU A 368 -47.02 -0.41 11.01
C GLU A 368 -46.17 0.76 11.53
N GLY A 369 -44.94 0.88 11.04
CA GLY A 369 -43.93 1.84 11.53
C GLY A 369 -44.01 3.23 10.89
N ARG A 370 -44.90 3.44 9.91
CA ARG A 370 -44.92 4.63 9.02
C ARG A 370 -44.91 5.97 9.77
N ASP A 371 -45.77 6.10 10.78
CA ASP A 371 -45.96 7.34 11.56
C ASP A 371 -45.34 7.27 12.96
N MET A 372 -44.62 6.20 13.29
CA MET A 372 -44.04 6.03 14.64
C MET A 372 -42.97 7.07 14.96
N TRP A 373 -42.24 7.56 13.96
CA TRP A 373 -41.26 8.62 14.18
C TRP A 373 -41.90 9.92 14.72
N LYS A 374 -43.15 10.25 14.32
CA LYS A 374 -43.89 11.41 14.86
C LYS A 374 -44.28 11.19 16.31
N VAL A 375 -44.77 10.00 16.63
CA VAL A 375 -45.16 9.63 17.99
C VAL A 375 -43.97 9.72 18.94
N TYR A 376 -42.81 9.20 18.54
CA TYR A 376 -41.59 9.33 19.34
C TYR A 376 -41.08 10.78 19.42
N LEU A 377 -41.29 11.57 18.37
CA LEU A 377 -40.93 12.99 18.37
C LEU A 377 -41.78 13.77 19.39
N ASP A 378 -43.09 13.52 19.44
CA ASP A 378 -44.01 14.15 20.41
C ASP A 378 -43.66 13.77 21.86
N MET A 379 -43.09 12.59 22.07
CA MET A 379 -42.58 12.13 23.37
C MET A 379 -41.18 12.66 23.73
N ASN A 380 -40.56 13.45 22.85
CA ASN A 380 -39.17 13.90 22.94
C ASN A 380 -38.12 12.77 22.96
N GLU A 381 -38.47 11.57 22.49
CA GLU A 381 -37.54 10.44 22.34
C GLU A 381 -36.87 10.47 20.95
N TYR A 382 -35.97 11.44 20.75
CA TYR A 382 -35.36 11.70 19.44
C TYR A 382 -34.60 10.50 18.85
N ALA A 383 -33.95 9.68 19.69
CA ALA A 383 -33.20 8.52 19.23
C ALA A 383 -34.12 7.43 18.63
N ALA A 384 -35.25 7.17 19.29
CA ALA A 384 -36.27 6.25 18.80
C ALA A 384 -36.98 6.81 17.57
N ALA A 385 -37.20 8.13 17.51
CA ALA A 385 -37.74 8.79 16.32
C ALA A 385 -36.84 8.62 15.10
N LEU A 386 -35.54 8.91 15.23
CA LEU A 386 -34.55 8.76 14.15
C LEU A 386 -34.41 7.32 13.66
N ALA A 387 -34.53 6.33 14.56
CA ALA A 387 -34.50 4.92 14.20
C ALA A 387 -35.70 4.49 13.34
N ASN A 388 -36.85 5.16 13.50
CA ASN A 388 -38.07 4.90 12.75
C ASN A 388 -38.26 5.82 11.52
N CYS A 389 -37.40 6.83 11.33
CA CYS A 389 -37.41 7.64 10.11
C CYS A 389 -36.91 6.83 8.90
N ARG A 390 -37.63 6.89 7.78
CA ARG A 390 -37.21 6.27 6.52
C ARG A 390 -36.60 7.29 5.57
N ASP A 391 -37.26 8.43 5.45
CA ASP A 391 -36.86 9.47 4.52
C ASP A 391 -35.86 10.45 5.16
N PRO A 392 -34.91 11.00 4.38
CA PRO A 392 -34.06 12.11 4.83
C PRO A 392 -34.88 13.32 5.31
N PHE A 393 -36.00 13.62 4.64
CA PHE A 393 -36.89 14.71 5.04
C PHE A 393 -37.50 14.50 6.44
N GLN A 394 -37.85 13.26 6.79
CA GLN A 394 -38.34 12.94 8.14
C GLN A 394 -37.23 13.13 9.18
N ARG A 395 -35.99 12.72 8.85
CA ARG A 395 -34.83 12.92 9.73
C ARG A 395 -34.55 14.40 9.94
N ASP A 396 -34.62 15.21 8.89
CA ASP A 396 -34.44 16.67 8.98
C ASP A 396 -35.48 17.30 9.91
N GLN A 397 -36.73 16.82 9.92
CA GLN A 397 -37.75 17.32 10.87
C GLN A 397 -37.42 16.98 12.32
N VAL A 398 -36.94 15.76 12.59
CA VAL A 398 -36.52 15.37 13.94
C VAL A 398 -35.32 16.20 14.39
N TYR A 399 -34.32 16.38 13.50
CA TYR A 399 -33.16 17.22 13.80
C TYR A 399 -33.54 18.69 13.99
N LEU A 400 -34.52 19.21 13.25
CA LEU A 400 -35.02 20.58 13.42
C LEU A 400 -35.57 20.80 14.82
N VAL A 401 -36.49 19.93 15.26
CA VAL A 401 -37.09 20.04 16.61
C VAL A 401 -36.02 19.87 17.69
N GLN A 402 -35.07 18.95 17.50
CA GLN A 402 -33.96 18.75 18.43
C GLN A 402 -33.03 19.98 18.48
N ALA A 403 -32.76 20.59 17.33
CA ALA A 403 -31.94 21.79 17.22
C ALA A 403 -32.64 23.01 17.83
N GLU A 404 -33.94 23.19 17.60
CA GLU A 404 -34.73 24.28 18.19
C GLU A 404 -34.88 24.14 19.70
N ALA A 405 -35.05 22.92 20.21
CA ALA A 405 -35.04 22.64 21.64
C ALA A 405 -33.69 23.01 22.27
N ALA A 406 -32.56 22.59 21.66
CA ALA A 406 -31.22 22.93 22.12
C ALA A 406 -30.93 24.45 22.02
N PHE A 407 -31.40 25.10 20.95
CA PHE A 407 -31.25 26.54 20.77
C PHE A 407 -32.05 27.31 21.83
N SER A 408 -33.27 26.87 22.15
CA SER A 408 -34.11 27.44 23.20
C SER A 408 -33.49 27.24 24.59
N SER A 409 -32.79 26.13 24.82
CA SER A 409 -32.05 25.87 26.06
C SER A 409 -30.70 26.59 26.15
N ARG A 410 -30.35 27.45 25.17
CA ARG A 410 -29.05 28.15 25.04
C ARG A 410 -27.83 27.22 24.89
N ASP A 411 -28.04 25.98 24.46
CA ASP A 411 -26.94 25.04 24.14
C ASP A 411 -26.62 25.17 22.64
N TYR A 412 -25.96 26.28 22.29
CA TYR A 412 -25.72 26.66 20.90
C TYR A 412 -24.79 25.70 20.15
N PHE A 413 -23.84 25.05 20.84
CA PHE A 413 -22.92 24.08 20.22
C PHE A 413 -23.64 22.79 19.79
N ARG A 414 -24.54 22.27 20.64
CA ARG A 414 -25.36 21.11 20.26
C ARG A 414 -26.36 21.49 19.19
N ALA A 415 -26.99 22.66 19.29
CA ALA A 415 -27.88 23.16 18.25
C ALA A 415 -27.17 23.26 16.89
N ALA A 416 -25.95 23.83 16.86
CA ALA A 416 -25.12 23.93 15.65
C ALA A 416 -24.84 22.56 15.03
N SER A 417 -24.52 21.56 15.85
CA SER A 417 -24.26 20.19 15.39
C SER A 417 -25.49 19.52 14.79
N PHE A 418 -26.69 19.81 15.31
CA PHE A 418 -27.95 19.29 14.74
C PHE A 418 -28.37 20.05 13.48
N TYR A 419 -28.27 21.39 13.47
CA TYR A 419 -28.55 22.20 12.28
C TYR A 419 -27.64 21.83 11.10
N ALA A 420 -26.38 21.47 11.35
CA ALA A 420 -25.45 21.06 10.29
C ALA A 420 -25.88 19.78 9.55
N LYS A 421 -26.68 18.92 10.21
CA LYS A 421 -27.21 17.67 9.63
C LYS A 421 -28.46 17.88 8.77
N ILE A 422 -29.11 19.04 8.87
CA ILE A 422 -30.31 19.38 8.09
C ILE A 422 -29.88 19.84 6.70
N ASN A 423 -30.50 19.28 5.66
CA ASN A 423 -30.13 19.57 4.26
C ASN A 423 -31.26 20.17 3.44
N TYR A 424 -32.52 19.82 3.72
CA TYR A 424 -33.65 20.14 2.83
C TYR A 424 -34.64 21.14 3.40
N ILE A 425 -34.78 21.24 4.72
CA ILE A 425 -35.86 22.02 5.36
C ILE A 425 -35.48 23.47 5.56
N LEU A 426 -34.27 23.73 6.03
CA LEU A 426 -33.76 25.07 6.29
C LEU A 426 -32.65 25.40 5.33
N SER A 427 -32.62 26.65 4.87
CA SER A 427 -31.51 27.15 4.06
C SER A 427 -30.28 27.43 4.94
N PHE A 428 -29.10 27.39 4.31
CA PHE A 428 -27.84 27.70 4.98
C PHE A 428 -27.84 29.13 5.55
N GLU A 429 -28.42 30.07 4.82
CA GLU A 429 -28.52 31.48 5.21
C GLU A 429 -29.40 31.66 6.44
N GLU A 430 -30.54 30.97 6.51
CA GLU A 430 -31.46 31.06 7.65
C GLU A 430 -30.81 30.61 8.95
N VAL A 431 -30.10 29.47 8.93
CA VAL A 431 -29.39 28.96 10.11
C VAL A 431 -28.27 29.92 10.51
N THR A 432 -27.52 30.43 9.54
CA THR A 432 -26.40 31.32 9.80
C THR A 432 -26.86 32.66 10.40
N LEU A 433 -27.94 33.24 9.86
CA LEU A 433 -28.55 34.46 10.40
C LEU A 433 -29.07 34.26 11.83
N LYS A 434 -29.57 33.06 12.18
CA LYS A 434 -29.96 32.74 13.57
C LYS A 434 -28.76 32.82 14.53
N PHE A 435 -27.60 32.28 14.17
CA PHE A 435 -26.40 32.36 15.02
C PHE A 435 -25.80 33.78 15.08
N ILE A 436 -25.78 34.49 13.94
CA ILE A 436 -25.27 35.87 13.88
C ILE A 436 -26.15 36.81 14.73
N SER A 437 -27.47 36.69 14.65
CA SER A 437 -28.41 37.49 15.44
C SER A 437 -28.35 37.19 16.95
N ALA A 438 -27.99 35.95 17.32
CA ALA A 438 -27.72 35.58 18.70
C ALA A 438 -26.35 36.09 19.22
N GLY A 439 -25.46 36.55 18.33
CA GLY A 439 -24.11 36.99 18.68
C GLY A 439 -23.12 35.85 18.93
N GLU A 440 -23.50 34.60 18.64
CA GLU A 440 -22.75 33.39 18.98
C GLU A 440 -21.90 32.90 17.80
N GLN A 441 -20.74 33.55 17.59
CA GLN A 441 -19.81 33.25 16.49
C GLN A 441 -19.09 31.89 16.65
N ASP A 442 -18.83 31.46 17.89
CA ASP A 442 -18.17 30.18 18.16
C ASP A 442 -19.07 28.99 17.77
N ALA A 443 -20.37 29.08 18.06
CA ALA A 443 -21.35 28.08 17.63
C ALA A 443 -21.55 28.09 16.11
N LEU A 444 -21.50 29.27 15.48
CA LEU A 444 -21.50 29.38 14.02
C LEU A 444 -20.29 28.66 13.40
N ARG A 445 -19.09 28.85 13.95
CA ARG A 445 -17.89 28.13 13.50
C ARG A 445 -18.08 26.61 13.61
N THR A 446 -18.62 26.11 14.72
CA THR A 446 -18.95 24.68 14.86
C THR A 446 -19.96 24.21 13.81
N PHE A 447 -20.99 25.02 13.51
CA PHE A 447 -21.94 24.72 12.44
C PHE A 447 -21.24 24.61 11.08
N LEU A 448 -20.37 25.57 10.72
CA LEU A 448 -19.64 25.55 9.45
C LEU A 448 -18.72 24.34 9.32
N LEU A 449 -17.97 23.99 10.38
CA LEU A 449 -17.09 22.82 10.39
C LEU A 449 -17.88 21.51 10.24
N ARG A 450 -18.98 21.36 10.97
CA ARG A 450 -19.86 20.19 10.85
C ARG A 450 -20.56 20.13 9.50
N LYS A 451 -20.85 21.27 8.88
CA LYS A 451 -21.43 21.33 7.54
C LYS A 451 -20.38 20.91 6.50
N LEU A 452 -19.12 21.33 6.68
CA LEU A 452 -18.00 20.93 5.85
C LEU A 452 -17.76 19.41 5.87
N ASP A 453 -17.89 18.76 7.04
CA ASP A 453 -17.82 17.29 7.16
C ASP A 453 -18.89 16.55 6.33
N ASN A 454 -20.06 17.19 6.13
CA ASN A 454 -21.20 16.60 5.43
C ASN A 454 -21.23 16.90 3.92
N LEU A 455 -20.35 17.78 3.42
CA LEU A 455 -20.29 18.13 1.99
C LEU A 455 -19.50 17.10 1.19
N GLU A 456 -19.95 16.85 -0.04
CA GLU A 456 -19.22 15.97 -0.96
C GLU A 456 -17.99 16.68 -1.54
N LYS A 457 -16.91 15.94 -1.78
CA LYS A 457 -15.65 16.48 -2.34
C LYS A 457 -15.79 17.08 -3.75
N SER A 458 -16.94 16.88 -4.40
CA SER A 458 -17.32 17.49 -5.68
C SER A 458 -17.60 18.98 -5.57
N ASP A 459 -18.10 19.45 -4.42
CA ASP A 459 -18.57 20.83 -4.22
C ASP A 459 -17.44 21.79 -3.84
N LYS A 460 -16.34 21.78 -4.60
CA LYS A 460 -15.11 22.53 -4.31
C LYS A 460 -15.35 23.99 -3.98
N CYS A 461 -16.18 24.70 -4.77
CA CYS A 461 -16.46 26.12 -4.53
C CYS A 461 -17.16 26.38 -3.18
N GLN A 462 -18.11 25.53 -2.79
CA GLN A 462 -18.81 25.68 -1.51
C GLN A 462 -17.87 25.39 -0.35
N ILE A 463 -17.06 24.34 -0.47
CA ILE A 463 -16.06 23.99 0.54
C ILE A 463 -15.03 25.13 0.65
N THR A 464 -14.51 25.67 -0.44
CA THR A 464 -13.55 26.80 -0.40
C THR A 464 -14.16 28.03 0.28
N MET A 465 -15.41 28.40 -0.03
CA MET A 465 -16.07 29.55 0.61
C MET A 465 -16.29 29.33 2.10
N ILE A 466 -16.80 28.16 2.50
CA ILE A 466 -17.04 27.82 3.91
C ILE A 466 -15.72 27.73 4.67
N SER A 467 -14.68 27.13 4.08
CA SER A 467 -13.34 27.05 4.68
C SER A 467 -12.71 28.42 4.84
N THR A 468 -12.83 29.30 3.84
CA THR A 468 -12.31 30.68 3.92
C THR A 468 -13.02 31.44 5.03
N TRP A 469 -14.34 31.30 5.15
CA TRP A 469 -15.08 31.93 6.23
C TRP A 469 -14.74 31.34 7.61
N ALA A 470 -14.57 30.02 7.70
CA ALA A 470 -14.12 29.37 8.93
C ALA A 470 -12.74 29.90 9.35
N THR A 471 -11.81 30.09 8.41
CA THR A 471 -10.50 30.72 8.65
C THR A 471 -10.66 32.12 9.24
N GLU A 472 -11.53 32.97 8.67
CA GLU A 472 -11.81 34.29 9.23
C GLU A 472 -12.38 34.21 10.65
N LEU A 473 -13.31 33.29 10.93
CA LEU A 473 -13.86 33.10 12.27
C LEU A 473 -12.81 32.60 13.28
N TYR A 474 -11.89 31.72 12.87
CA TYR A 474 -10.76 31.33 13.70
C TYR A 474 -9.86 32.52 14.02
N LEU A 475 -9.51 33.32 13.02
CA LEU A 475 -8.66 34.49 13.20
C LEU A 475 -9.33 35.56 14.08
N ASP A 476 -10.64 35.81 13.91
CA ASP A 476 -11.40 36.71 14.79
C ASP A 476 -11.41 36.19 16.23
N LYS A 477 -11.66 34.90 16.45
CA LYS A 477 -11.62 34.30 17.81
C LYS A 477 -10.23 34.43 18.45
N ILE A 478 -9.17 34.15 17.70
CA ILE A 478 -7.78 34.29 18.18
C ILE A 478 -7.49 35.76 18.53
N ASN A 479 -7.94 36.72 17.73
CA ASN A 479 -7.81 38.16 18.04
C ASN A 479 -8.59 38.57 19.29
N ARG A 480 -9.83 38.11 19.45
CA ARG A 480 -10.64 38.39 20.65
C ARG A 480 -9.98 37.86 21.91
N LEU A 481 -9.48 36.63 21.88
CA LEU A 481 -8.79 36.03 23.02
C LEU A 481 -7.52 36.81 23.40
N LEU A 482 -6.78 37.36 22.43
CA LEU A 482 -5.63 38.23 22.73
C LEU A 482 -6.02 39.59 23.30
N LEU A 483 -7.16 40.15 22.88
CA LEU A 483 -7.66 41.42 23.43
C LEU A 483 -8.26 41.24 24.84
N GLU A 484 -8.71 40.04 25.18
CA GLU A 484 -9.25 39.67 26.50
C GLU A 484 -8.13 39.32 27.52
N ASP A 485 -6.91 39.02 27.05
CA ASP A 485 -5.72 38.62 27.83
C ASP A 485 -5.09 39.77 28.66
N ASP A 486 -5.60 41.02 28.54
CA ASP A 486 -5.25 42.13 29.45
C ASP A 486 -5.80 41.91 30.89
N SER A 487 -6.64 40.89 31.09
CA SER A 487 -7.10 40.45 32.41
C SER A 487 -6.35 39.18 32.86
N GLU A 488 -5.64 39.24 33.99
CA GLU A 488 -4.67 38.26 34.52
C GLU A 488 -5.23 36.84 34.84
N SER A 489 -5.86 36.15 33.88
CA SER A 489 -6.41 34.80 34.04
C SER A 489 -5.58 33.76 33.27
N LYS A 490 -4.83 32.91 33.99
CA LYS A 490 -4.04 31.80 33.44
C LYS A 490 -4.83 30.80 32.55
N ASN A 491 -6.16 30.78 32.65
CA ASN A 491 -7.02 29.93 31.81
C ASN A 491 -7.13 30.42 30.36
N SER A 492 -7.08 31.74 30.12
CA SER A 492 -7.21 32.32 28.78
C SER A 492 -6.06 31.92 27.86
N ASN A 493 -4.83 31.80 28.39
CA ASN A 493 -3.66 31.34 27.62
C ASN A 493 -3.76 29.86 27.22
N LEU A 494 -4.37 29.00 28.05
CA LEU A 494 -4.59 27.59 27.69
C LEU A 494 -5.64 27.45 26.58
N GLU A 495 -6.73 28.23 26.66
CA GLU A 495 -7.75 28.27 25.61
C GLU A 495 -7.18 28.84 24.30
N TYR A 496 -6.40 29.91 24.37
CA TYR A 496 -5.69 30.48 23.23
C TYR A 496 -4.78 29.46 22.52
N GLN A 497 -3.94 28.75 23.27
CA GLN A 497 -3.09 27.69 22.72
C GLN A 497 -3.89 26.52 22.13
N SER A 498 -5.03 26.18 22.74
CA SER A 498 -5.91 25.13 22.23
C SER A 498 -6.52 25.53 20.88
N ILE A 499 -7.03 26.76 20.76
CA ILE A 499 -7.61 27.27 19.52
C ILE A 499 -6.57 27.39 18.41
N ILE A 500 -5.33 27.79 18.72
CA ILE A 500 -4.24 27.81 17.72
C ILE A 500 -3.91 26.40 17.23
N LYS A 501 -3.87 25.41 18.13
CA LYS A 501 -3.65 24.01 17.74
C LYS A 501 -4.77 23.49 16.86
N GLU A 502 -6.02 23.78 17.21
CA GLU A 502 -7.21 23.45 16.41
C GLU A 502 -7.14 24.13 15.04
N PHE A 503 -6.76 25.40 14.98
CA PHE A 503 -6.62 26.15 13.74
C PHE A 503 -5.50 25.60 12.85
N ARG A 504 -4.33 25.25 13.41
CA ARG A 504 -3.24 24.61 12.66
C ARG A 504 -3.66 23.24 12.11
N ALA A 505 -4.39 22.45 12.89
CA ALA A 505 -4.96 21.19 12.41
C ALA A 505 -5.95 21.44 11.25
N PHE A 506 -6.84 22.42 11.38
CA PHE A 506 -7.77 22.82 10.33
C PHE A 506 -7.06 23.25 9.04
N LEU A 507 -6.02 24.08 9.11
CA LEU A 507 -5.23 24.49 7.94
C LEU A 507 -4.54 23.29 7.26
N SER A 508 -4.05 22.34 8.05
CA SER A 508 -3.47 21.09 7.51
C SER A 508 -4.49 20.23 6.79
N ASP A 509 -5.70 20.11 7.33
CA ASP A 509 -6.77 19.29 6.76
C ASP A 509 -7.41 19.95 5.51
N SER A 510 -7.41 21.29 5.44
CA SER A 510 -8.06 22.06 4.39
C SER A 510 -7.13 22.58 3.28
N LYS A 511 -5.84 22.20 3.30
CA LYS A 511 -4.81 22.67 2.34
C LYS A 511 -5.24 22.58 0.87
N ASP A 512 -5.81 21.44 0.45
CA ASP A 512 -6.11 21.18 -0.96
C ASP A 512 -7.36 21.94 -1.46
N VAL A 513 -8.08 22.60 -0.54
CA VAL A 513 -9.38 23.24 -0.82
C VAL A 513 -9.35 24.75 -0.59
N LEU A 514 -8.44 25.25 0.23
CA LEU A 514 -8.25 26.68 0.45
C LEU A 514 -7.61 27.34 -0.77
N ASP A 515 -8.02 28.58 -1.06
CA ASP A 515 -7.32 29.41 -2.05
C ASP A 515 -6.06 29.99 -1.39
N GLU A 516 -4.91 29.67 -1.95
CA GLU A 516 -3.60 30.03 -1.41
C GLU A 516 -3.43 31.55 -1.26
N ALA A 517 -3.72 32.29 -2.34
CA ALA A 517 -3.51 33.74 -2.38
C ALA A 517 -4.41 34.49 -1.39
N THR A 518 -5.66 34.06 -1.25
CA THR A 518 -6.61 34.67 -0.31
C THR A 518 -6.25 34.33 1.13
N THR A 519 -5.91 33.07 1.41
CA THR A 519 -5.55 32.63 2.77
C THR A 519 -4.28 33.32 3.26
N MET A 520 -3.26 33.45 2.41
CA MET A 520 -2.04 34.20 2.72
C MET A 520 -2.34 35.66 3.04
N LYS A 521 -3.13 36.36 2.22
CA LYS A 521 -3.54 37.75 2.47
C LYS A 521 -4.33 37.90 3.77
N LEU A 522 -5.21 36.96 4.08
CA LEU A 522 -5.95 36.97 5.34
C LEU A 522 -4.98 36.86 6.52
N LEU A 523 -4.07 35.88 6.51
CA LEU A 523 -3.06 35.73 7.56
C LEU A 523 -2.15 36.96 7.72
N GLU A 524 -1.74 37.59 6.60
CA GLU A 524 -0.98 38.85 6.61
C GLU A 524 -1.78 40.01 7.21
N SER A 525 -3.04 40.18 6.81
CA SER A 525 -3.90 41.29 7.27
C SER A 525 -4.22 41.22 8.77
N TYR A 526 -4.30 40.01 9.32
CA TYR A 526 -4.47 39.77 10.75
C TYR A 526 -3.14 39.78 11.53
N GLY A 527 -2.00 39.93 10.82
CA GLY A 527 -0.67 40.03 11.43
C GLY A 527 -0.16 38.72 12.04
N ARG A 528 -0.59 37.56 11.53
CA ARG A 528 -0.23 36.23 12.08
C ARG A 528 0.89 35.58 11.29
N VAL A 529 2.11 36.04 11.58
CA VAL A 529 3.31 35.63 10.84
C VAL A 529 3.67 34.16 11.10
N GLU A 530 3.50 33.63 12.31
CA GLU A 530 3.81 32.22 12.60
C GLU A 530 2.87 31.25 11.86
N GLU A 531 1.57 31.52 11.86
CA GLU A 531 0.56 30.72 11.16
C GLU A 531 0.69 30.86 9.64
N LEU A 532 1.09 32.03 9.15
CA LEU A 532 1.46 32.25 7.74
C LEU A 532 2.63 31.37 7.32
N VAL A 533 3.69 31.33 8.14
CA VAL A 533 4.86 30.49 7.88
C VAL A 533 4.47 29.00 7.94
N TYR A 534 3.58 28.63 8.87
CA TYR A 534 3.04 27.27 8.94
C TYR A 534 2.25 26.91 7.67
N PHE A 535 1.33 27.76 7.21
CA PHE A 535 0.56 27.54 5.98
C PHE A 535 1.46 27.51 4.74
N ALA A 536 2.41 28.45 4.62
CA ALA A 536 3.39 28.48 3.54
C ALA A 536 4.24 27.19 3.50
N SER A 537 4.56 26.60 4.66
CA SER A 537 5.28 25.32 4.73
C SER A 537 4.44 24.12 4.27
N LEU A 538 3.11 24.18 4.39
CA LEU A 538 2.18 23.14 3.94
C LEU A 538 1.96 23.18 2.42
N GLU A 539 1.82 24.39 1.86
CA GLU A 539 1.65 24.63 0.41
C GLU A 539 2.96 24.48 -0.38
N GLY A 540 4.11 24.43 0.31
CA GLY A 540 5.43 24.27 -0.32
C GLY A 540 6.09 25.58 -0.75
N HIS A 541 5.63 26.72 -0.22
CA HIS A 541 6.24 28.04 -0.41
C HIS A 541 7.45 28.25 0.52
N TYR A 542 8.45 27.38 0.36
CA TYR A 542 9.63 27.34 1.23
C TYR A 542 10.50 28.60 1.17
N GLU A 543 10.41 29.40 0.11
CA GLU A 543 11.15 30.67 -0.01
C GLU A 543 10.75 31.66 1.09
N ILE A 544 9.44 31.81 1.32
CA ILE A 544 8.89 32.72 2.34
C ILE A 544 9.27 32.22 3.74
N VAL A 545 9.16 30.91 3.95
CA VAL A 545 9.49 30.23 5.22
C VAL A 545 10.96 30.43 5.58
N VAL A 546 11.88 30.17 4.65
CA VAL A 546 13.33 30.30 4.87
C VAL A 546 13.72 31.76 5.07
N HIS A 547 13.17 32.67 4.27
CA HIS A 547 13.41 34.11 4.42
C HIS A 547 12.97 34.61 5.81
N HIS A 548 11.83 34.13 6.32
CA HIS A 548 11.37 34.48 7.66
C HIS A 548 12.32 33.99 8.76
N TYR A 549 12.75 32.73 8.72
CA TYR A 549 13.69 32.19 9.72
C TYR A 549 15.05 32.89 9.67
N ILE A 550 15.53 33.26 8.47
CA ILE A 550 16.76 34.07 8.30
C ILE A 550 16.60 35.45 8.94
N GLN A 551 15.46 36.12 8.77
CA GLN A 551 15.19 37.42 9.42
C GLN A 551 15.14 37.33 10.94
N GLN A 552 14.63 36.22 11.49
CA GLN A 552 14.63 35.98 12.94
C GLN A 552 15.99 35.53 13.49
N GLY A 553 16.96 35.22 12.62
CA GLY A 553 18.28 34.71 13.01
C GLY A 553 18.27 33.23 13.41
N GLU A 554 17.19 32.49 13.14
CA GLU A 554 17.09 31.06 13.45
C GLU A 554 17.63 30.19 12.29
N SER A 555 18.95 30.17 12.12
CA SER A 555 19.67 29.38 11.11
C SER A 555 19.29 27.89 11.13
N LYS A 556 19.16 27.28 12.32
CA LYS A 556 18.77 25.87 12.53
C LYS A 556 17.49 25.49 11.81
N LYS A 557 16.41 26.22 12.11
CA LYS A 557 15.08 25.90 11.57
C LYS A 557 15.03 26.16 10.08
N ALA A 558 15.73 27.19 9.60
CA ALA A 558 15.90 27.44 8.16
C ALA A 558 16.59 26.26 7.46
N LEU A 559 17.68 25.74 8.03
CA LEU A 559 18.42 24.60 7.49
C LEU A 559 17.61 23.29 7.54
N GLU A 560 16.88 23.04 8.63
CA GLU A 560 15.97 21.88 8.73
C GLU A 560 14.89 21.90 7.64
N VAL A 561 14.33 23.07 7.32
CA VAL A 561 13.38 23.22 6.22
C VAL A 561 14.07 22.94 4.89
N LEU A 562 15.25 23.50 4.65
CA LEU A 562 16.01 23.33 3.42
C LEU A 562 16.48 21.87 3.18
N GLN A 563 16.69 21.08 4.23
CA GLN A 563 17.08 19.67 4.14
C GLN A 563 15.93 18.73 3.73
N LYS A 564 14.67 19.20 3.74
CA LYS A 564 13.53 18.37 3.35
C LYS A 564 13.59 18.04 1.85
N PRO A 565 13.25 16.79 1.45
CA PRO A 565 13.34 16.35 0.05
C PRO A 565 12.38 17.08 -0.89
N ALA A 566 11.35 17.74 -0.35
CA ALA A 566 10.37 18.52 -1.12
C ALA A 566 10.89 19.90 -1.56
N VAL A 567 12.03 20.36 -1.02
CA VAL A 567 12.56 21.69 -1.31
C VAL A 567 13.50 21.66 -2.52
N PRO A 568 13.32 22.57 -3.50
CA PRO A 568 14.25 22.72 -4.61
C PRO A 568 15.66 23.08 -4.12
N ILE A 569 16.66 22.37 -4.64
CA ILE A 569 18.08 22.61 -4.32
C ILE A 569 18.51 24.04 -4.69
N ASP A 570 17.82 24.68 -5.63
CA ASP A 570 18.07 26.07 -6.03
C ASP A 570 17.87 27.09 -4.90
N LEU A 571 16.96 26.83 -3.95
CA LEU A 571 16.77 27.68 -2.77
C LEU A 571 17.98 27.61 -1.83
N GLN A 572 18.64 26.44 -1.72
CA GLN A 572 19.85 26.31 -0.94
C GLN A 572 20.98 27.19 -1.49
N TYR A 573 21.12 27.30 -2.82
CA TYR A 573 22.11 28.20 -3.43
C TYR A 573 21.76 29.68 -3.25
N LYS A 574 20.48 30.04 -3.31
CA LYS A 574 20.01 31.44 -3.16
C LYS A 574 20.27 31.96 -1.75
N PHE A 575 19.96 31.18 -0.72
CA PHE A 575 20.11 31.58 0.68
C PHE A 575 21.47 31.22 1.29
N ALA A 576 22.33 30.48 0.58
CA ALA A 576 23.67 30.12 1.04
C ALA A 576 24.52 31.33 1.51
N PRO A 577 24.55 32.49 0.82
CA PRO A 577 25.33 33.64 1.28
C PRO A 577 24.84 34.24 2.60
N ASP A 578 23.54 34.21 2.85
CA ASP A 578 22.95 34.81 4.05
C ASP A 578 23.05 33.84 5.25
N LEU A 579 22.89 32.53 4.99
CA LEU A 579 23.03 31.48 6.00
C LEU A 579 24.47 31.35 6.51
N ILE A 580 25.47 31.37 5.61
CA ILE A 580 26.87 31.28 6.03
C ILE A 580 27.34 32.54 6.78
N ALA A 581 26.75 33.70 6.50
CA ALA A 581 27.03 34.93 7.23
C ALA A 581 26.39 34.96 8.62
N LEU A 582 25.24 34.29 8.80
CA LEU A 582 24.56 34.15 10.09
C LEU A 582 25.22 33.09 10.99
N ASP A 583 25.43 31.88 10.46
CA ASP A 583 26.05 30.75 11.18
C ASP A 583 26.81 29.84 10.22
N ALA A 584 28.14 29.97 10.20
CA ALA A 584 29.00 29.21 9.31
C ALA A 584 29.12 27.72 9.68
N TYR A 585 29.05 27.37 10.97
CA TYR A 585 29.26 26.00 11.43
C TYR A 585 28.09 25.11 11.01
N GLU A 586 26.87 25.53 11.33
CA GLU A 586 25.67 24.72 11.07
C GLU A 586 25.34 24.63 9.59
N THR A 587 25.61 25.72 8.85
CA THR A 587 25.45 25.76 7.39
C THR A 587 26.39 24.77 6.70
N VAL A 588 27.65 24.70 7.13
CA VAL A 588 28.65 23.77 6.56
C VAL A 588 28.34 22.32 6.91
N GLU A 589 27.94 22.02 8.15
CA GLU A 589 27.48 20.67 8.52
C GLU A 589 26.27 20.23 7.68
N SER A 590 25.32 21.14 7.43
CA SER A 590 24.18 20.89 6.55
C SER A 590 24.60 20.61 5.10
N TRP A 591 25.59 21.34 4.57
CA TRP A 591 26.12 21.07 3.23
C TRP A 591 26.84 19.71 3.17
N MET A 592 27.59 19.32 4.22
CA MET A 592 28.25 18.01 4.27
C MET A 592 27.26 16.85 4.35
N ALA A 593 26.14 17.03 5.03
CA ALA A 593 25.06 16.04 5.11
C ALA A 593 24.34 15.85 3.76
N THR A 594 24.27 16.89 2.93
CA THR A 594 23.51 16.91 1.67
C THR A 594 24.37 16.47 0.49
N LYS A 595 24.20 15.23 0.02
CA LYS A 595 25.07 14.60 -0.99
C LYS A 595 24.97 15.14 -2.43
N ASN A 596 23.95 15.95 -2.75
CA ASN A 596 23.63 16.35 -4.12
C ASN A 596 23.98 17.82 -4.45
N LEU A 597 24.74 18.50 -3.58
CA LEU A 597 25.12 19.90 -3.78
C LEU A 597 26.32 20.03 -4.73
N ASN A 598 26.22 20.94 -5.70
CA ASN A 598 27.31 21.31 -6.61
C ASN A 598 28.20 22.36 -5.92
N PRO A 599 29.44 22.03 -5.54
CA PRO A 599 30.30 22.95 -4.81
C PRO A 599 30.61 24.23 -5.59
N ARG A 600 30.64 24.16 -6.93
CA ARG A 600 30.87 25.30 -7.81
C ARG A 600 29.86 26.44 -7.65
N LYS A 601 28.59 26.13 -7.39
CA LYS A 601 27.54 27.14 -7.18
C LYS A 601 27.60 27.79 -5.79
N LEU A 602 28.30 27.16 -4.84
CA LEU A 602 28.50 27.68 -3.47
C LEU A 602 29.75 28.57 -3.35
N ILE A 603 30.65 28.55 -4.35
CA ILE A 603 31.86 29.39 -4.39
C ILE A 603 31.56 30.87 -4.09
N PRO A 604 30.54 31.53 -4.69
CA PRO A 604 30.25 32.93 -4.39
C PRO A 604 29.92 33.19 -2.92
N ALA A 605 29.16 32.29 -2.27
CA ALA A 605 28.84 32.39 -0.85
C ALA A 605 30.08 32.24 0.03
N MET A 606 30.92 31.25 -0.29
CA MET A 606 32.18 30.97 0.42
C MET A 606 33.22 32.09 0.23
N MET A 607 33.25 32.71 -0.96
CA MET A 607 34.11 33.86 -1.25
C MET A 607 33.68 35.12 -0.50
N ARG A 608 32.37 35.36 -0.37
CA ARG A 608 31.84 36.48 0.42
C ARG A 608 32.25 36.34 1.89
N TYR A 609 32.04 35.16 2.48
CA TYR A 609 32.46 34.85 3.85
C TYR A 609 33.97 35.05 4.07
N SER A 610 34.81 34.55 3.15
CA SER A 610 36.27 34.65 3.25
C SER A 610 36.86 36.03 2.90
N SER A 611 36.06 36.96 2.40
CA SER A 611 36.48 38.34 2.10
C SER A 611 36.22 39.30 3.26
N GLU A 612 35.29 38.96 4.17
CA GLU A 612 34.98 39.77 5.34
C GLU A 612 35.99 39.51 6.47
N PRO A 613 36.50 40.54 7.16
CA PRO A 613 37.51 40.41 8.21
C PRO A 613 36.88 39.89 9.51
N HIS A 614 36.50 38.61 9.49
CA HIS A 614 36.05 37.90 10.69
C HIS A 614 37.24 37.60 11.59
N ALA A 615 36.98 37.50 12.89
CA ALA A 615 37.99 37.33 13.92
C ALA A 615 38.94 36.18 13.56
N LYS A 616 40.23 36.37 13.84
CA LYS A 616 41.39 35.54 13.47
C LYS A 616 41.30 34.02 13.80
N ASN A 617 40.18 33.54 14.33
CA ASN A 617 39.90 32.15 14.68
C ASN A 617 38.78 31.49 13.84
N GLU A 618 38.06 32.20 12.96
CA GLU A 618 36.92 31.66 12.18
C GLU A 618 37.26 31.27 10.73
N THR A 619 38.55 31.18 10.42
CA THR A 619 39.04 30.39 9.30
C THR A 619 39.15 28.96 9.83
N HIS A 620 38.21 28.04 9.58
CA HIS A 620 38.32 27.13 8.44
C HIS A 620 37.10 26.20 8.25
N GLU A 621 35.88 26.56 8.66
CA GLU A 621 34.70 25.71 8.33
C GLU A 621 34.50 25.60 6.81
N VAL A 622 34.78 26.68 6.07
CA VAL A 622 34.84 26.67 4.61
C VAL A 622 35.93 25.72 4.09
N ILE A 623 37.09 25.66 4.75
CA ILE A 623 38.14 24.69 4.38
C ILE A 623 37.70 23.26 4.73
N LYS A 624 37.05 23.02 5.87
CA LYS A 624 36.52 21.71 6.26
C LYS A 624 35.53 21.20 5.20
N TYR A 625 34.66 22.07 4.69
CA TYR A 625 33.77 21.72 3.59
C TYR A 625 34.53 21.41 2.29
N LEU A 626 35.52 22.24 1.92
CA LEU A 626 36.34 22.01 0.73
C LEU A 626 37.18 20.74 0.84
N GLU A 627 37.76 20.44 2.01
CA GLU A 627 38.45 19.19 2.32
C GLU A 627 37.49 18.01 2.21
N TYR A 628 36.25 18.13 2.70
CA TYR A 628 35.22 17.12 2.49
C TYR A 628 34.92 16.92 0.99
N CYS A 629 34.80 18.00 0.22
CA CYS A 629 34.58 17.95 -1.22
C CYS A 629 35.73 17.28 -1.98
N VAL A 630 36.98 17.47 -1.55
CA VAL A 630 38.17 16.90 -2.20
C VAL A 630 38.44 15.46 -1.74
N HIS A 631 38.41 15.20 -0.43
CA HIS A 631 38.76 13.89 0.14
C HIS A 631 37.66 12.85 0.07
N ARG A 632 36.38 13.23 0.27
CA ARG A 632 35.25 12.28 0.35
C ARG A 632 34.37 12.27 -0.90
N LEU A 633 34.14 13.43 -1.51
CA LEU A 633 33.34 13.52 -2.74
C LEU A 633 34.17 13.35 -4.02
N HIS A 634 35.51 13.38 -3.94
CA HIS A 634 36.42 13.30 -5.07
C HIS A 634 36.05 14.27 -6.21
N ASN A 635 35.61 15.49 -5.87
CA ASN A 635 35.26 16.48 -6.88
C ASN A 635 36.49 16.87 -7.69
N GLU A 636 36.36 16.91 -9.02
CA GLU A 636 37.43 17.21 -9.98
C GLU A 636 37.42 18.68 -10.45
N ASP A 637 36.50 19.50 -9.93
CA ASP A 637 36.29 20.88 -10.38
C ASP A 637 37.50 21.79 -10.07
N PRO A 638 38.09 22.48 -11.07
CA PRO A 638 39.25 23.33 -10.83
C PRO A 638 38.98 24.56 -9.98
N GLY A 639 37.77 25.10 -10.02
CA GLY A 639 37.39 26.24 -9.19
C GLY A 639 37.45 25.92 -7.69
N VAL A 640 37.08 24.71 -7.30
CA VAL A 640 37.05 24.25 -5.90
C VAL A 640 38.48 24.08 -5.38
N HIS A 641 39.34 23.43 -6.15
CA HIS A 641 40.76 23.26 -5.81
C HIS A 641 41.50 24.60 -5.80
N ASN A 642 41.23 25.50 -6.76
CA ASN A 642 41.82 26.84 -6.78
C ASN A 642 41.37 27.69 -5.58
N LEU A 643 40.11 27.56 -5.14
CA LEU A 643 39.61 28.25 -3.94
C LEU A 643 40.28 27.69 -2.68
N LEU A 644 40.35 26.36 -2.54
CA LEU A 644 41.02 25.70 -1.42
C LEU A 644 42.50 26.09 -1.35
N LEU A 645 43.20 26.05 -2.48
CA LEU A 645 44.57 26.51 -2.60
C LEU A 645 44.70 27.98 -2.19
N SER A 646 43.74 28.83 -2.57
CA SER A 646 43.78 30.24 -2.20
C SER A 646 43.59 30.51 -0.72
N LEU A 647 42.84 29.64 -0.03
CA LEU A 647 42.67 29.72 1.42
C LEU A 647 43.89 29.15 2.15
N TYR A 648 44.49 28.06 1.67
CA TYR A 648 45.74 27.53 2.22
C TYR A 648 46.92 28.48 2.02
N ALA A 649 47.03 29.14 0.86
CA ALA A 649 48.11 30.11 0.61
C ALA A 649 48.06 31.32 1.57
N LYS A 650 46.87 31.65 2.09
CA LYS A 650 46.65 32.71 3.08
C LYS A 650 46.90 32.27 4.53
N GLN A 651 46.90 30.96 4.84
CA GLN A 651 47.26 30.47 6.17
C GLN A 651 48.74 30.69 6.45
N GLU A 652 49.14 30.76 7.73
CA GLU A 652 50.55 30.91 8.13
C GLU A 652 51.37 29.62 7.90
N ASP A 653 50.75 28.45 7.98
CA ASP A 653 51.40 27.13 7.91
C ASP A 653 51.55 26.59 6.47
N ASP A 654 52.80 26.32 6.06
CA ASP A 654 53.12 25.73 4.75
C ASP A 654 52.77 24.23 4.64
N SER A 655 52.61 23.54 5.78
CA SER A 655 52.48 22.07 5.83
C SER A 655 51.17 21.57 5.20
N SER A 656 50.04 22.25 5.44
CA SER A 656 48.73 21.92 4.88
C SER A 656 48.71 22.12 3.37
N LEU A 657 49.32 23.21 2.90
CA LEU A 657 49.49 23.51 1.47
C LEU A 657 50.37 22.47 0.78
N LEU A 658 51.50 22.11 1.38
CA LEU A 658 52.40 21.09 0.83
C LEU A 658 51.73 19.71 0.80
N ARG A 659 51.00 19.32 1.85
CA ARG A 659 50.22 18.06 1.86
C ARG A 659 49.18 18.06 0.74
N PHE A 660 48.49 19.18 0.53
CA PHE A 660 47.52 19.32 -0.56
C PHE A 660 48.18 19.24 -1.94
N LEU A 661 49.38 19.81 -2.12
CA LEU A 661 50.12 19.76 -3.38
C LEU A 661 50.75 18.39 -3.65
N GLN A 662 51.13 17.64 -2.61
CA GLN A 662 51.75 16.31 -2.71
C GLN A 662 50.72 15.17 -2.85
N CYS A 663 49.53 15.32 -2.27
CA CYS A 663 48.50 14.30 -2.35
C CYS A 663 47.84 14.30 -3.73
N LYS A 664 47.93 13.17 -4.44
CA LYS A 664 47.14 12.91 -5.65
C LYS A 664 45.68 12.70 -5.25
N PHE A 665 44.80 13.62 -5.61
CA PHE A 665 43.36 13.51 -5.36
C PHE A 665 42.65 13.10 -6.64
N GLY A 666 41.96 11.96 -6.63
CA GLY A 666 41.13 11.47 -7.75
C GLY A 666 41.66 10.21 -8.44
N LYS A 667 40.80 9.58 -9.26
CA LYS A 667 41.18 8.51 -10.21
C LYS A 667 41.35 9.17 -11.57
N GLY A 668 42.51 9.77 -11.81
CA GLY A 668 42.79 10.38 -13.11
C GLY A 668 42.68 9.35 -14.25
N PRO A 669 42.25 9.76 -15.45
CA PRO A 669 42.42 8.94 -16.67
C PRO A 669 43.92 8.68 -16.89
N GLU A 670 44.28 7.54 -17.47
CA GLU A 670 45.69 7.20 -17.80
C GLU A 670 46.38 8.23 -18.72
N ASN A 671 45.63 9.20 -19.29
CA ASN A 671 46.11 10.34 -20.09
C ASN A 671 45.40 11.68 -19.76
N GLY A 672 44.93 11.89 -18.52
CA GLY A 672 44.30 13.15 -18.08
C GLY A 672 45.27 14.09 -17.33
N PRO A 673 44.90 15.38 -17.11
CA PRO A 673 45.73 16.28 -16.32
C PRO A 673 45.91 15.71 -14.92
N GLU A 674 47.17 15.55 -14.50
CA GLU A 674 47.56 14.90 -13.24
C GLU A 674 47.08 15.69 -12.00
N PHE A 675 46.58 16.92 -12.21
CA PHE A 675 46.11 17.84 -11.18
C PHE A 675 44.85 18.59 -11.61
N PHE A 676 43.94 18.81 -10.65
CA PHE A 676 42.68 19.51 -10.88
C PHE A 676 42.75 21.02 -10.61
N TYR A 677 43.88 21.60 -10.20
CA TYR A 677 44.04 23.06 -10.03
C TYR A 677 44.80 23.69 -11.20
N ASP A 678 44.70 25.01 -11.39
CA ASP A 678 45.48 25.74 -12.41
C ASP A 678 46.89 26.05 -11.87
N PRO A 679 47.96 25.43 -12.40
CA PRO A 679 49.33 25.62 -11.91
C PRO A 679 49.81 27.06 -12.05
N LYS A 680 49.37 27.80 -13.08
CA LYS A 680 49.78 29.20 -13.30
C LYS A 680 49.12 30.14 -12.29
N TYR A 681 47.86 29.88 -11.96
CA TYR A 681 47.15 30.60 -10.90
C TYR A 681 47.77 30.31 -9.52
N ALA A 682 48.03 29.02 -9.25
CA ALA A 682 48.69 28.55 -8.03
C ALA A 682 50.05 29.22 -7.81
N LEU A 683 50.87 29.26 -8.86
CA LEU A 683 52.19 29.88 -8.83
C LEU A 683 52.12 31.38 -8.52
N ARG A 684 51.24 32.12 -9.21
CA ARG A 684 51.06 33.55 -9.00
C ARG A 684 50.68 33.87 -7.55
N LEU A 685 49.83 33.05 -6.97
CA LEU A 685 49.36 33.24 -5.61
C LEU A 685 50.44 32.88 -4.58
N CYS A 686 51.11 31.74 -4.75
CA CYS A 686 52.20 31.33 -3.86
C CYS A 686 53.37 32.32 -3.90
N LEU A 687 53.68 32.91 -5.06
CA LEU A 687 54.67 33.98 -5.19
C LEU A 687 54.23 35.27 -4.49
N LYS A 688 52.96 35.63 -4.59
CA LYS A 688 52.39 36.82 -3.92
C LYS A 688 52.49 36.70 -2.39
N GLU A 689 52.18 35.53 -1.85
CA GLU A 689 52.20 35.24 -0.41
C GLU A 689 53.58 34.72 0.09
N LYS A 690 54.62 34.72 -0.77
CA LYS A 690 56.01 34.30 -0.48
C LYS A 690 56.19 32.84 -0.01
N ARG A 691 55.35 31.92 -0.51
CA ARG A 691 55.37 30.48 -0.18
C ARG A 691 56.37 29.72 -1.06
N MET A 692 57.67 29.92 -0.83
CA MET A 692 58.73 29.48 -1.74
C MET A 692 58.84 27.96 -1.94
N ARG A 693 58.63 27.14 -0.88
CA ARG A 693 58.68 25.67 -0.98
C ARG A 693 57.55 25.11 -1.86
N ALA A 694 56.36 25.68 -1.74
CA ALA A 694 55.21 25.33 -2.58
C ALA A 694 55.45 25.76 -4.05
N CYS A 695 56.09 26.92 -4.27
CA CYS A 695 56.50 27.33 -5.62
C CYS A 695 57.45 26.32 -6.27
N VAL A 696 58.49 25.85 -5.57
CA VAL A 696 59.43 24.85 -6.11
C VAL A 696 58.70 23.59 -6.53
N HIS A 697 57.78 23.08 -5.69
CA HIS A 697 56.98 21.91 -6.02
C HIS A 697 56.10 22.15 -7.25
N ILE A 698 55.43 23.29 -7.37
CA ILE A 698 54.61 23.63 -8.54
C ILE A 698 55.46 23.75 -9.80
N TYR A 699 56.65 24.36 -9.73
CA TYR A 699 57.58 24.45 -10.86
C TYR A 699 58.07 23.07 -11.31
N SER A 700 58.40 22.20 -10.36
CA SER A 700 58.77 20.81 -10.64
C SER A 700 57.65 20.06 -11.36
N MET A 701 56.40 20.24 -10.95
CA MET A 701 55.25 19.61 -11.59
C MET A 701 54.89 20.21 -12.96
N MET A 702 55.28 21.46 -13.22
CA MET A 702 55.16 22.09 -14.53
C MET A 702 56.28 21.67 -15.50
N SER A 703 57.13 20.70 -15.11
CA SER A 703 58.36 20.27 -15.82
C SER A 703 59.35 21.42 -16.12
N MET A 704 59.23 22.52 -15.39
CA MET A 704 60.12 23.68 -15.44
C MET A 704 61.19 23.54 -14.36
N HIS A 705 62.02 22.50 -14.52
CA HIS A 705 63.01 22.10 -13.52
C HIS A 705 64.14 23.14 -13.35
N GLU A 706 64.45 23.92 -14.39
CA GLU A 706 65.46 24.99 -14.32
C GLU A 706 65.05 26.11 -13.36
N GLU A 707 63.80 26.57 -13.47
CA GLU A 707 63.22 27.57 -12.57
C GLU A 707 62.97 26.99 -11.18
N ALA A 708 62.57 25.71 -11.09
CA ALA A 708 62.39 25.00 -9.82
C ALA A 708 63.70 24.96 -9.02
N VAL A 709 64.80 24.55 -9.66
CA VAL A 709 66.13 24.48 -9.05
C VAL A 709 66.65 25.88 -8.71
N ALA A 710 66.47 26.87 -9.60
CA ALA A 710 66.88 28.24 -9.33
C ALA A 710 66.19 28.85 -8.09
N LEU A 711 64.91 28.52 -7.85
CA LEU A 711 64.18 28.94 -6.66
C LEU A 711 64.47 28.06 -5.45
N ALA A 712 64.70 26.76 -5.63
CA ALA A 712 65.11 25.84 -4.58
C ALA A 712 66.45 26.26 -3.98
N LEU A 713 67.42 26.66 -4.80
CA LEU A 713 68.72 27.18 -4.36
C LEU A 713 68.62 28.46 -3.50
N GLN A 714 67.51 29.21 -3.58
CA GLN A 714 67.27 30.36 -2.68
C GLN A 714 66.72 29.95 -1.31
N VAL A 715 66.20 28.73 -1.18
CA VAL A 715 65.55 28.21 0.03
C VAL A 715 66.43 27.18 0.74
N ASP A 716 66.84 26.12 0.02
CA ASP A 716 67.62 24.99 0.53
C ASP A 716 68.32 24.24 -0.62
N SER A 717 69.63 23.99 -0.48
CA SER A 717 70.43 23.22 -1.43
C SER A 717 70.01 21.75 -1.50
N GLU A 718 69.51 21.17 -0.41
CA GLU A 718 69.06 19.77 -0.39
C GLU A 718 67.77 19.56 -1.19
N LEU A 719 66.87 20.54 -1.15
CA LEU A 719 65.67 20.55 -1.99
C LEU A 719 66.04 20.65 -3.48
N ALA A 720 67.05 21.44 -3.82
CA ALA A 720 67.53 21.58 -5.19
C ALA A 720 68.12 20.27 -5.74
N MET A 721 68.88 19.54 -4.92
CA MET A 721 69.41 18.21 -5.28
C MET A 721 68.27 17.20 -5.51
N ALA A 722 67.30 17.16 -4.59
CA ALA A 722 66.14 16.27 -4.71
C ALA A 722 65.26 16.56 -5.94
N GLU A 723 65.17 17.81 -6.42
CA GLU A 723 64.46 18.12 -7.67
C GLU A 723 65.28 17.79 -8.92
N ALA A 724 66.61 17.86 -8.87
CA ALA A 724 67.48 17.49 -9.98
C ALA A 724 67.55 15.97 -10.20
N ASP A 725 67.41 15.16 -9.14
CA ASP A 725 67.37 13.70 -9.27
C ASP A 725 66.06 13.15 -9.83
N LYS A 726 64.95 13.90 -9.73
CA LYS A 726 63.66 13.45 -10.28
C LYS A 726 63.62 13.42 -11.82
N VAL A 727 64.57 14.08 -12.48
CA VAL A 727 64.64 14.15 -13.95
C VAL A 727 65.44 12.96 -14.45
N GLU A 728 64.81 11.78 -14.56
CA GLU A 728 65.47 10.54 -15.03
C GLU A 728 65.47 10.37 -16.55
N ASP A 729 64.51 10.96 -17.26
CA ASP A 729 64.32 10.72 -18.71
C ASP A 729 65.23 11.56 -19.62
N ASP A 730 65.79 12.66 -19.12
CA ASP A 730 66.51 13.66 -19.92
C ASP A 730 67.90 13.95 -19.33
N GLU A 731 68.86 13.09 -19.68
CA GLU A 731 70.25 13.10 -19.20
C GLU A 731 70.95 14.45 -19.44
N ASP A 732 70.66 15.13 -20.55
CA ASP A 732 71.24 16.45 -20.88
C ASP A 732 70.70 17.55 -19.97
N LEU A 733 69.39 17.54 -19.68
CA LEU A 733 68.76 18.49 -18.77
C LEU A 733 69.20 18.21 -17.32
N ARG A 734 69.25 16.95 -16.91
CA ARG A 734 69.79 16.50 -15.62
C ARG A 734 71.22 17.00 -15.45
N LYS A 735 72.08 16.80 -16.46
CA LYS A 735 73.46 17.31 -16.47
C LYS A 735 73.51 18.83 -16.32
N LYS A 736 72.66 19.57 -17.03
CA LYS A 736 72.57 21.04 -16.95
C LYS A 736 72.14 21.52 -15.56
N LEU A 737 71.15 20.88 -14.94
CA LEU A 737 70.67 21.21 -13.59
C LEU A 737 71.74 20.92 -12.53
N TRP A 738 72.40 19.76 -12.62
CA TRP A 738 73.51 19.41 -11.74
C TRP A 738 74.72 20.34 -11.91
N LEU A 739 75.00 20.82 -13.14
CA LEU A 739 76.00 21.87 -13.38
C LEU A 739 75.58 23.22 -12.77
N MET A 740 74.29 23.57 -12.81
CA MET A 740 73.78 24.79 -12.16
C MET A 740 73.89 24.70 -10.64
N ILE A 741 73.58 23.56 -10.04
CA ILE A 741 73.74 23.31 -8.60
C ILE A 741 75.23 23.30 -8.24
N ALA A 742 76.08 22.60 -8.99
CA ALA A 742 77.53 22.57 -8.79
C ALA A 742 78.14 23.97 -8.86
N LYS A 743 77.75 24.76 -9.87
CA LYS A 743 78.17 26.17 -9.99
C LYS A 743 77.76 26.96 -8.77
N HIS A 744 76.53 26.80 -8.29
CA HIS A 744 76.04 27.52 -7.12
C HIS A 744 76.73 27.10 -5.82
N VAL A 745 76.94 25.80 -5.60
CA VAL A 745 77.63 25.25 -4.42
C VAL A 745 79.11 25.69 -4.39
N VAL A 746 79.76 25.77 -5.56
CA VAL A 746 81.14 26.23 -5.70
C VAL A 746 81.27 27.75 -5.58
N GLU A 747 80.29 28.53 -6.05
CA GLU A 747 80.30 30.00 -6.02
C GLU A 747 79.78 30.62 -4.70
N GLN A 748 78.78 30.04 -4.03
CA GLN A 748 78.17 30.64 -2.83
C GLN A 748 78.96 30.42 -1.54
N GLU A 749 79.58 29.26 -1.32
CA GLU A 749 80.25 28.99 -0.05
C GLU A 749 81.66 29.60 -0.01
N LYS A 750 81.82 30.69 0.75
CA LYS A 750 83.10 31.31 1.14
C LYS A 750 83.93 30.43 2.10
N GLY A 751 83.90 29.11 1.92
CA GLY A 751 84.68 28.13 2.66
C GLY A 751 86.15 28.11 2.22
N THR A 752 86.99 27.39 2.97
CA THR A 752 88.38 27.18 2.54
C THR A 752 88.39 26.38 1.23
N LYS A 753 89.22 26.78 0.25
CA LYS A 753 89.26 26.19 -1.11
C LYS A 753 89.33 24.65 -1.11
N ARG A 754 89.92 24.04 -0.06
CA ARG A 754 90.07 22.59 0.10
C ARG A 754 88.78 21.88 0.53
N GLU A 755 87.91 22.52 1.29
CA GLU A 755 86.60 21.97 1.66
C GLU A 755 85.62 22.03 0.48
N ASN A 756 85.68 23.08 -0.32
CA ASN A 756 84.86 23.21 -1.53
C ASN A 756 85.22 22.12 -2.56
N ILE A 757 86.52 21.80 -2.72
CA ILE A 757 86.98 20.70 -3.60
C ILE A 757 86.53 19.34 -3.05
N ARG A 758 86.64 19.09 -1.74
CA ARG A 758 86.19 17.83 -1.14
C ARG A 758 84.68 17.64 -1.18
N LYS A 759 83.90 18.69 -0.94
CA LYS A 759 82.43 18.66 -1.09
C LYS A 759 82.04 18.50 -2.55
N ALA A 760 82.72 19.14 -3.50
CA ALA A 760 82.50 18.92 -4.93
C ALA A 760 82.85 17.48 -5.38
N ILE A 761 83.88 16.86 -4.79
CA ILE A 761 84.22 15.44 -5.02
C ILE A 761 83.18 14.50 -4.37
N ALA A 762 82.64 14.86 -3.20
CA ALA A 762 81.54 14.12 -2.59
C ALA A 762 80.25 14.23 -3.44
N PHE A 763 79.96 15.43 -3.92
CA PHE A 763 78.86 15.73 -4.84
C PHE A 763 79.00 14.98 -6.18
N LEU A 764 80.23 14.87 -6.73
CA LEU A 764 80.51 14.04 -7.91
C LEU A 764 80.25 12.54 -7.68
N LYS A 765 80.48 12.05 -6.46
CA LYS A 765 80.17 10.66 -6.10
C LYS A 765 78.68 10.42 -5.94
N GLU A 766 77.91 11.44 -5.56
CA GLU A 766 76.43 11.36 -5.47
C GLU A 766 75.77 11.41 -6.87
N THR A 767 76.45 11.92 -7.89
CA THR A 767 75.92 12.03 -9.27
C THR A 767 76.00 10.77 -10.13
N ASP A 768 76.27 9.58 -9.56
CA ASP A 768 76.26 8.27 -10.24
C ASP A 768 76.89 8.23 -11.65
N GLY A 769 77.97 8.98 -11.87
CA GLY A 769 78.71 8.98 -13.15
C GLY A 769 78.15 9.87 -14.26
N LEU A 770 77.09 10.65 -14.01
CA LEU A 770 76.49 11.60 -14.96
C LEU A 770 77.43 12.76 -15.31
N LEU A 771 78.13 13.29 -14.30
CA LEU A 771 79.12 14.35 -14.48
C LEU A 771 80.52 13.76 -14.52
N LYS A 772 81.24 14.03 -15.61
CA LYS A 772 82.66 13.71 -15.68
C LYS A 772 83.44 14.80 -14.95
N ILE A 773 84.61 14.44 -14.44
CA ILE A 773 85.56 15.39 -13.85
C ILE A 773 85.89 16.51 -14.85
N GLU A 774 85.92 16.20 -16.15
CA GLU A 774 86.10 17.15 -17.26
C GLU A 774 85.07 18.30 -17.25
N ASP A 775 83.84 18.03 -16.82
CA ASP A 775 82.74 19.00 -16.86
C ASP A 775 82.80 20.02 -15.70
N ILE A 776 83.42 19.66 -14.57
CA ILE A 776 83.50 20.53 -13.37
C ILE A 776 84.83 21.30 -13.31
N LEU A 777 85.90 20.76 -13.93
CA LEU A 777 87.22 21.41 -14.00
C LEU A 777 87.19 22.89 -14.45
N PRO A 778 86.36 23.31 -15.43
CA PRO A 778 86.30 24.71 -15.88
C PRO A 778 85.77 25.71 -14.83
N PHE A 779 85.06 25.25 -13.80
CA PHE A 779 84.53 26.14 -12.75
C PHE A 779 85.55 26.43 -11.64
N PHE A 780 86.69 25.74 -11.64
CA PHE A 780 87.79 26.00 -10.71
C PHE A 780 88.80 26.96 -11.34
N PRO A 781 89.36 27.92 -10.58
CA PRO A 781 90.40 28.82 -11.10
C PRO A 781 91.69 28.05 -11.46
N ASP A 782 92.43 28.54 -12.46
CA ASP A 782 93.63 27.94 -13.13
C ASP A 782 94.76 27.42 -12.22
N PHE A 783 94.70 27.64 -10.90
CA PHE A 783 95.71 27.26 -9.92
C PHE A 783 95.24 26.16 -8.95
N ALA A 784 94.35 25.26 -9.40
CA ALA A 784 94.02 24.04 -8.66
C ALA A 784 95.16 23.02 -8.77
N LEU A 785 95.64 22.49 -7.65
CA LEU A 785 96.70 21.49 -7.60
C LEU A 785 96.15 20.12 -8.05
N ILE A 786 96.75 19.54 -9.10
CA ILE A 786 96.39 18.22 -9.66
C ILE A 786 96.42 17.10 -8.61
N ASP A 787 97.21 17.26 -7.54
CA ASP A 787 97.29 16.29 -6.45
C ASP A 787 95.95 16.04 -5.75
N ASP A 788 95.05 17.03 -5.70
CA ASP A 788 93.73 16.87 -5.08
C ASP A 788 92.75 16.05 -5.96
N PHE A 789 93.06 15.83 -7.25
CA PHE A 789 92.24 15.07 -8.21
C PHE A 789 92.81 13.70 -8.60
N LYS A 790 94.00 13.36 -8.10
CA LYS A 790 94.75 12.16 -8.51
C LYS A 790 93.94 10.87 -8.40
N GLU A 791 93.25 10.66 -7.27
CA GLU A 791 92.46 9.44 -7.04
C GLU A 791 91.28 9.33 -8.01
N ALA A 792 90.59 10.45 -8.27
CA ALA A 792 89.43 10.49 -9.15
C ALA A 792 89.82 10.28 -10.63
N ILE A 793 90.99 10.79 -11.05
CA ILE A 793 91.53 10.56 -12.40
C ILE A 793 91.94 9.09 -12.57
N CYS A 794 92.56 8.48 -11.56
CA CYS A 794 92.94 7.07 -11.61
C CYS A 794 91.72 6.14 -11.72
N SER A 795 90.63 6.40 -11.00
CA SER A 795 89.42 5.58 -11.12
C SER A 795 88.78 5.71 -12.51
N SER A 796 88.68 6.91 -13.07
CA SER A 796 88.12 7.08 -14.42
C SER A 796 88.95 6.38 -15.49
N LEU A 797 90.28 6.34 -15.36
CA LEU A 797 91.16 5.61 -16.29
C LEU A 797 90.99 4.09 -16.20
N GLU A 798 90.74 3.55 -15.01
CA GLU A 798 90.47 2.12 -14.82
C GLU A 798 89.14 1.71 -15.47
N ASP A 799 88.13 2.57 -15.41
CA ASP A 799 86.82 2.30 -16.02
C ASP A 799 86.88 2.33 -17.56
N TYR A 800 87.64 3.25 -18.15
CA TYR A 800 87.88 3.24 -19.60
C TYR A 800 88.57 1.94 -20.06
N ASN A 801 89.53 1.43 -19.29
CA ASN A 801 90.19 0.17 -19.61
C ASN A 801 89.23 -1.03 -19.55
N LYS A 802 88.33 -1.07 -18.57
CA LYS A 802 87.31 -2.14 -18.48
C LYS A 802 86.33 -2.09 -19.65
N GLN A 803 85.85 -0.90 -20.03
CA GLN A 803 84.95 -0.74 -21.18
C GLN A 803 85.59 -1.24 -22.48
N ILE A 804 86.89 -1.00 -22.67
CA ILE A 804 87.62 -1.47 -23.85
C ILE A 804 87.66 -3.00 -23.93
N GLU A 805 87.93 -3.70 -22.82
CA GLU A 805 87.91 -5.18 -22.82
C GLU A 805 86.49 -5.73 -23.04
N GLN A 806 85.47 -5.07 -22.48
CA GLN A 806 84.07 -5.48 -22.66
C GLN A 806 83.63 -5.39 -24.13
N LEU A 807 83.95 -4.27 -24.80
CA LEU A 807 83.71 -4.09 -26.23
C LEU A 807 84.43 -5.12 -27.11
N LYS A 808 85.62 -5.55 -26.69
CA LYS A 808 86.40 -6.57 -27.40
C LYS A 808 85.78 -7.95 -27.27
N ASP A 809 85.24 -8.29 -26.10
CA ASP A 809 84.50 -9.55 -25.88
C ASP A 809 83.18 -9.56 -26.67
N GLU A 810 82.43 -8.45 -26.66
CA GLU A 810 81.22 -8.29 -27.46
C GLU A 810 81.49 -8.46 -28.96
N MET A 811 82.60 -7.92 -29.46
CA MET A 811 83.00 -8.08 -30.86
C MET A 811 83.31 -9.55 -31.20
N ASN A 812 83.94 -10.30 -30.29
CA ASN A 812 84.21 -11.72 -30.49
C ASN A 812 82.93 -12.57 -30.50
N ASP A 813 81.99 -12.26 -29.61
CA ASP A 813 80.70 -12.96 -29.54
C ASP A 813 79.81 -12.67 -30.75
N ALA A 814 79.76 -11.42 -31.20
CA ALA A 814 79.07 -11.06 -32.44
C ALA A 814 79.64 -11.81 -33.65
N THR A 815 80.97 -11.99 -33.71
CA THR A 815 81.63 -12.74 -34.79
C THR A 815 81.24 -14.22 -34.76
N ARG A 816 81.22 -14.85 -33.57
CA ARG A 816 80.76 -16.24 -33.40
C ARG A 816 79.28 -16.41 -33.77
N GLY A 817 78.44 -15.44 -33.40
CA GLY A 817 77.02 -15.44 -33.78
C GLY A 817 76.83 -15.41 -35.29
N ALA A 818 77.60 -14.57 -36.00
CA ALA A 818 77.55 -14.51 -37.47
C ALA A 818 77.96 -15.83 -38.14
N ASP A 819 78.96 -16.53 -37.62
CA ASP A 819 79.37 -17.85 -38.14
C ASP A 819 78.30 -18.93 -37.95
N ASN A 820 77.63 -18.95 -36.79
CA ASN A 820 76.52 -19.88 -36.55
C ASN A 820 75.36 -19.62 -37.51
N ILE A 821 75.00 -18.36 -37.75
CA ILE A 821 73.95 -17.99 -38.71
C ILE A 821 74.31 -18.46 -40.13
N ARG A 822 75.56 -18.31 -40.56
CA ARG A 822 76.01 -18.82 -41.88
C ARG A 822 75.84 -20.33 -41.98
N ASN A 823 76.17 -21.07 -40.91
CA ASN A 823 75.99 -22.51 -40.86
C ASN A 823 74.49 -22.90 -40.93
N ASP A 824 73.62 -22.21 -40.20
CA ASP A 824 72.18 -22.47 -40.22
C ASP A 824 71.54 -22.17 -41.59
N ILE A 825 71.95 -21.09 -42.26
CA ILE A 825 71.52 -20.77 -43.63
C ILE A 825 71.90 -21.90 -44.59
N SER A 826 73.11 -22.45 -44.47
CA SER A 826 73.56 -23.56 -45.31
C SER A 826 72.75 -24.85 -45.07
N ALA A 827 72.31 -25.09 -43.83
CA ALA A 827 71.48 -26.23 -43.47
C ALA A 827 70.01 -26.08 -43.92
N LEU A 828 69.46 -24.85 -43.91
CA LEU A 828 68.10 -24.55 -44.38
C LEU A 828 67.97 -24.73 -45.90
N ALA A 829 69.00 -24.41 -46.67
CA ALA A 829 69.00 -24.58 -48.13
C ALA A 829 68.88 -26.04 -48.60
N GLN A 830 69.10 -27.03 -47.72
CA GLN A 830 69.07 -28.46 -48.05
C GLN A 830 67.75 -29.18 -47.70
N ARG A 831 66.73 -28.48 -47.18
CA ARG A 831 65.43 -29.10 -46.83
C ARG A 831 64.51 -29.19 -48.04
N CYS A 832 64.04 -30.41 -48.37
CA CYS A 832 63.00 -30.66 -49.37
C CYS A 832 61.78 -31.35 -48.71
N THR A 833 60.57 -30.94 -49.09
CA THR A 833 59.31 -31.57 -48.63
C THR A 833 58.70 -32.41 -49.75
N ILE A 834 58.34 -33.65 -49.44
CA ILE A 834 57.74 -34.59 -50.40
C ILE A 834 56.21 -34.44 -50.32
N ILE A 835 55.55 -34.25 -51.46
CA ILE A 835 54.10 -34.04 -51.57
C ILE A 835 53.47 -35.26 -52.25
N ASP A 836 52.38 -35.77 -51.71
CA ASP A 836 51.64 -36.88 -52.32
C ASP A 836 50.72 -36.39 -53.45
N ARG A 837 50.57 -37.18 -54.53
CA ARG A 837 49.85 -36.76 -55.75
C ARG A 837 48.35 -36.48 -55.53
N ASP A 838 47.78 -36.99 -54.45
CA ASP A 838 46.36 -36.86 -54.11
C ASP A 838 46.10 -35.82 -53.01
N GLU A 839 47.10 -35.02 -52.62
CA GLU A 839 46.97 -34.06 -51.53
C GLU A 839 45.97 -32.93 -51.84
N GLU A 840 45.04 -32.72 -50.91
CA GLU A 840 43.89 -31.84 -51.07
C GLU A 840 44.09 -30.50 -50.35
N CYS A 841 43.57 -29.43 -50.97
CA CYS A 841 43.59 -28.10 -50.38
C CYS A 841 42.65 -28.05 -49.16
N GLY A 842 43.16 -27.57 -48.02
CA GLY A 842 42.39 -27.53 -46.76
C GLY A 842 41.06 -26.75 -46.81
N VAL A 843 40.94 -25.76 -47.70
CA VAL A 843 39.72 -24.93 -47.82
C VAL A 843 38.73 -25.48 -48.84
N CYS A 844 39.18 -25.79 -50.07
CA CYS A 844 38.27 -26.20 -51.15
C CYS A 844 38.19 -27.72 -51.37
N ARG A 845 38.99 -28.51 -50.65
CA ARG A 845 39.10 -29.99 -50.75
C ARG A 845 39.34 -30.52 -52.15
N ARG A 846 39.87 -29.69 -53.06
CA ARG A 846 40.31 -30.11 -54.39
C ARG A 846 41.81 -30.40 -54.35
N LYS A 847 42.24 -31.39 -55.14
CA LYS A 847 43.66 -31.73 -55.30
C LYS A 847 44.48 -30.51 -55.67
N ILE A 848 45.61 -30.31 -54.99
CA ILE A 848 46.41 -29.09 -55.11
C ILE A 848 47.00 -28.94 -56.51
N LEU A 849 47.35 -30.07 -57.12
CA LEU A 849 47.97 -30.14 -58.44
C LEU A 849 46.97 -30.07 -59.62
N ALA A 850 45.67 -29.86 -59.39
CA ALA A 850 44.65 -29.79 -60.46
C ALA A 850 44.51 -28.37 -61.05
N VAL A 851 44.65 -28.26 -62.38
CA VAL A 851 44.58 -27.00 -63.16
C VAL A 851 43.17 -26.39 -63.12
N GLY A 852 43.06 -25.11 -62.73
CA GLY A 852 41.80 -24.39 -62.56
C GLY A 852 41.03 -24.11 -63.86
N ARG A 853 39.69 -24.19 -63.80
CA ARG A 853 38.79 -23.54 -64.79
C ARG A 853 38.36 -22.20 -64.21
N ASP A 854 38.82 -21.12 -64.81
CA ASP A 854 38.15 -19.82 -64.75
C ASP A 854 36.78 -19.92 -65.45
N VAL A 855 35.73 -19.41 -64.81
CA VAL A 855 34.42 -19.24 -65.45
C VAL A 855 34.43 -17.89 -66.18
N GLY A 856 34.66 -17.94 -67.50
CA GLY A 856 34.34 -16.82 -68.40
C GLY A 856 35.22 -16.69 -69.64
N MET A 857 34.84 -17.41 -70.72
CA MET A 857 35.16 -17.16 -72.14
C MET A 857 36.41 -17.84 -72.77
N GLY A 858 36.14 -18.77 -73.70
CA GLY A 858 36.98 -19.01 -74.90
C GLY A 858 37.78 -20.32 -74.96
N ARG A 859 37.29 -21.28 -75.76
CA ARG A 859 37.99 -22.52 -76.11
C ARG A 859 39.21 -22.25 -77.02
N GLY A 860 40.35 -22.87 -76.70
CA GLY A 860 41.49 -23.06 -77.60
C GLY A 860 42.57 -23.93 -76.94
N PHE A 861 42.87 -25.10 -77.51
CA PHE A 861 43.85 -26.05 -76.99
C PHE A 861 45.29 -25.58 -77.27
N THR A 862 46.05 -25.21 -76.23
CA THR A 862 47.52 -25.28 -76.21
C THR A 862 47.98 -25.75 -74.82
N LEU A 863 48.90 -26.71 -74.84
CA LEU A 863 49.42 -27.47 -73.71
C LEU A 863 50.45 -26.63 -72.91
N VAL A 864 50.47 -26.82 -71.59
CA VAL A 864 51.42 -26.28 -70.59
C VAL A 864 51.18 -24.81 -70.19
N GLY A 865 50.02 -24.57 -69.56
CA GLY A 865 49.77 -23.37 -68.75
C GLY A 865 50.25 -23.57 -67.30
N GLN A 866 50.84 -22.52 -66.72
CA GLN A 866 51.51 -22.47 -65.41
C GLN A 866 50.72 -23.14 -64.28
N MET A 867 51.41 -23.93 -63.44
CA MET A 867 50.85 -24.49 -62.20
C MET A 867 50.38 -23.34 -61.30
N ALA A 868 49.16 -23.45 -60.77
CA ALA A 868 48.65 -22.46 -59.83
C ALA A 868 49.51 -22.47 -58.55
N PRO A 869 49.94 -21.31 -58.03
CA PRO A 869 50.77 -21.25 -56.83
C PRO A 869 50.02 -21.86 -55.64
N PHE A 870 50.74 -22.64 -54.84
CA PHE A 870 50.23 -23.30 -53.64
C PHE A 870 51.24 -23.12 -52.50
N TYR A 871 50.74 -23.08 -51.28
CA TYR A 871 51.54 -22.97 -50.07
C TYR A 871 51.51 -24.28 -49.30
N ILE A 872 52.65 -24.66 -48.75
CA ILE A 872 52.78 -25.79 -47.84
C ILE A 872 53.44 -25.28 -46.57
N PHE A 873 52.73 -25.46 -45.47
CA PHE A 873 53.26 -25.13 -44.16
C PHE A 873 54.10 -26.29 -43.61
N PRO A 874 55.11 -26.03 -42.76
CA PRO A 874 55.90 -27.08 -42.11
C PRO A 874 55.08 -28.10 -41.31
N CYS A 875 53.84 -27.77 -40.94
CA CYS A 875 52.91 -28.69 -40.28
C CYS A 875 52.27 -29.73 -41.23
N GLY A 876 52.55 -29.67 -42.53
CA GLY A 876 52.00 -30.57 -43.55
C GLY A 876 50.66 -30.15 -44.13
N HIS A 877 50.13 -28.97 -43.78
CA HIS A 877 48.91 -28.44 -44.40
C HIS A 877 49.24 -27.69 -45.70
N ALA A 878 48.48 -27.98 -46.74
CA ALA A 878 48.70 -27.43 -48.05
C ALA A 878 47.44 -26.77 -48.63
N PHE A 879 47.63 -25.62 -49.29
CA PHE A 879 46.54 -24.74 -49.74
C PHE A 879 46.84 -24.17 -51.13
N HIS A 880 45.82 -24.01 -51.98
CA HIS A 880 45.94 -23.14 -53.16
C HIS A 880 46.13 -21.69 -52.69
N ALA A 881 47.00 -20.92 -53.36
CA ALA A 881 47.26 -19.53 -53.00
C ALA A 881 45.96 -18.74 -52.85
N GLN A 882 45.10 -18.73 -53.86
CA GLN A 882 43.84 -17.99 -53.83
C GLN A 882 42.89 -18.44 -52.71
N CYS A 883 42.90 -19.73 -52.36
CA CYS A 883 42.07 -20.23 -51.26
C CYS A 883 42.60 -19.78 -49.91
N LEU A 884 43.93 -19.73 -49.75
CA LEU A 884 44.58 -19.25 -48.55
C LEU A 884 44.31 -17.76 -48.34
N ILE A 885 44.47 -16.93 -49.39
CA ILE A 885 44.17 -15.48 -49.30
C ILE A 885 42.72 -15.26 -48.88
N ALA A 886 41.77 -15.93 -49.54
CA ALA A 886 40.34 -15.78 -49.25
C ALA A 886 39.96 -16.21 -47.82
N HIS A 887 40.67 -17.20 -47.26
CA HIS A 887 40.43 -17.63 -45.88
C HIS A 887 41.02 -16.65 -44.87
N VAL A 888 42.25 -16.20 -45.10
CA VAL A 888 42.93 -15.24 -44.20
C VAL A 888 42.22 -13.89 -44.19
N THR A 889 41.75 -13.38 -45.32
CA THR A 889 41.00 -12.11 -45.36
C THR A 889 39.64 -12.18 -44.67
N ARG A 890 39.04 -13.36 -44.54
CA ARG A 890 37.79 -13.55 -43.75
C ARG A 890 38.01 -13.54 -42.23
N CYS A 891 39.20 -13.93 -41.77
CA CYS A 891 39.47 -14.18 -40.35
C CYS A 891 40.37 -13.14 -39.70
N THR A 892 40.83 -12.16 -40.47
CA THR A 892 41.70 -11.06 -40.03
C THR A 892 40.90 -9.77 -39.84
N VAL A 893 41.51 -8.78 -39.19
CA VAL A 893 40.91 -7.46 -38.93
C VAL A 893 40.77 -6.69 -40.25
N ASP A 894 39.69 -5.93 -40.43
CA ASP A 894 39.34 -5.21 -41.66
C ASP A 894 40.52 -4.43 -42.28
N SER A 895 41.36 -3.78 -41.47
CA SER A 895 42.52 -3.02 -41.95
C SER A 895 43.63 -3.90 -42.54
N GLN A 896 43.85 -5.11 -42.00
CA GLN A 896 44.81 -6.07 -42.54
C GLN A 896 44.23 -6.80 -43.77
N ALA A 897 42.92 -7.08 -43.77
CA ALA A 897 42.23 -7.64 -44.92
C ALA A 897 42.25 -6.68 -46.11
N GLU A 898 42.00 -5.38 -45.89
CA GLU A 898 42.12 -4.33 -46.92
C GLU A 898 43.56 -4.22 -47.46
N TYR A 899 44.57 -4.29 -46.58
CA TYR A 899 45.97 -4.27 -46.99
C TYR A 899 46.36 -5.47 -47.86
N ILE A 900 45.94 -6.69 -47.47
CA ILE A 900 46.18 -7.92 -48.26
C ILE A 900 45.46 -7.84 -49.61
N LEU A 901 44.23 -7.35 -49.64
CA LEU A 901 43.46 -7.17 -50.88
C LEU A 901 44.08 -6.09 -51.79
N ASP A 902 44.60 -5.01 -51.23
CA ASP A 902 45.30 -3.97 -52.00
C ASP A 902 46.61 -4.50 -52.58
N LEU A 903 47.40 -5.26 -51.81
CA LEU A 903 48.60 -5.96 -52.32
C LEU A 903 48.25 -6.94 -53.46
N GLN A 904 47.16 -7.71 -53.33
CA GLN A 904 46.68 -8.59 -54.40
C GLN A 904 46.25 -7.79 -55.65
N LYS A 905 45.56 -6.66 -55.46
CA LYS A 905 45.12 -5.79 -56.55
C LYS A 905 46.31 -5.17 -57.29
N GLN A 906 47.32 -4.69 -56.57
CA GLN A 906 48.56 -4.16 -57.14
C GLN A 906 49.33 -5.22 -57.94
N LEU A 907 49.43 -6.46 -57.41
CA LEU A 907 50.06 -7.58 -58.13
C LEU A 907 49.28 -8.01 -59.38
N THR A 908 47.95 -7.97 -59.34
CA THR A 908 47.09 -8.30 -60.50
C THR A 908 47.18 -7.21 -61.59
N LEU A 909 47.26 -5.94 -61.19
CA LEU A 909 47.44 -4.80 -62.10
C LEU A 909 48.80 -4.87 -62.82
N MET A 910 49.90 -5.12 -62.10
CA MET A 910 51.26 -5.23 -62.68
C MET A 910 51.48 -6.54 -63.46
N GLY A 911 50.76 -7.62 -63.13
CA GLY A 911 50.76 -8.88 -63.88
C GLY A 911 50.13 -8.79 -65.28
N SER A 912 49.39 -7.72 -65.56
CA SER A 912 48.80 -7.46 -66.88
C SER A 912 49.72 -6.68 -67.83
N GLU A 913 50.61 -5.85 -67.29
CA GLU A 913 51.54 -5.00 -68.06
C GLU A 913 52.78 -5.77 -68.54
N THR A 914 53.18 -6.82 -67.84
CA THR A 914 54.35 -7.67 -68.15
C THR A 914 54.17 -8.63 -69.33
N LYS A 915 53.00 -8.66 -69.99
CA LYS A 915 52.74 -9.47 -71.20
C LYS A 915 52.95 -8.75 -72.53
N ARG A 916 53.32 -7.46 -72.55
CA ARG A 916 53.51 -6.68 -73.80
C ARG A 916 54.95 -6.39 -74.21
N GLU A 917 55.94 -6.70 -73.38
CA GLU A 917 57.36 -6.47 -73.69
C GLU A 917 58.18 -7.75 -73.53
N SER A 918 58.10 -8.63 -74.52
CA SER A 918 59.03 -9.76 -74.65
C SER A 918 59.25 -10.09 -76.13
N ASN A 919 60.07 -9.29 -76.80
CA ASN A 919 60.71 -9.60 -78.07
C ASN A 919 61.97 -8.72 -78.23
N GLY A 920 63.16 -9.27 -78.02
CA GLY A 920 64.40 -8.62 -78.47
C GLY A 920 65.66 -8.81 -77.61
N THR A 921 66.27 -9.98 -77.76
CA THR A 921 67.72 -10.22 -77.93
C THR A 921 68.73 -9.91 -76.80
N LEU A 922 69.24 -11.02 -76.26
CA LEU A 922 70.41 -11.28 -75.44
C LEU A 922 71.68 -10.45 -75.73
N SER A 923 72.32 -9.98 -74.66
CA SER A 923 73.79 -10.06 -74.52
C SER A 923 74.13 -10.38 -73.05
N PRO A 924 75.05 -11.35 -72.77
CA PRO A 924 75.36 -11.81 -71.43
C PRO A 924 76.65 -11.17 -70.91
N GLU A 925 76.62 -10.53 -69.73
CA GLU A 925 77.64 -10.67 -68.67
C GLU A 925 77.30 -9.72 -67.49
N GLU A 926 77.29 -10.33 -66.30
CA GLU A 926 77.56 -9.75 -64.97
C GLU A 926 76.65 -8.62 -64.42
N SER A 927 75.54 -9.00 -63.80
CA SER A 927 75.06 -8.36 -62.56
C SER A 927 74.15 -9.28 -61.75
N ILE A 928 74.42 -9.32 -60.45
CA ILE A 928 73.66 -9.99 -59.38
C ILE A 928 72.21 -9.44 -59.41
N PRO A 929 71.16 -10.28 -59.35
CA PRO A 929 69.79 -9.81 -59.59
C PRO A 929 69.26 -9.05 -58.37
N SER A 930 69.09 -7.73 -58.51
CA SER A 930 68.23 -6.96 -57.60
C SER A 930 66.79 -7.45 -57.77
N LEU A 931 66.19 -8.00 -56.70
CA LEU A 931 64.79 -8.44 -56.66
C LEU A 931 63.87 -7.42 -57.36
N SER A 932 63.12 -7.87 -58.36
CA SER A 932 62.18 -7.00 -59.06
C SER A 932 61.12 -6.51 -58.07
N THR A 933 60.55 -5.31 -58.28
CA THR A 933 59.52 -4.75 -57.38
C THR A 933 58.33 -5.69 -57.20
N VAL A 934 58.03 -6.51 -58.23
CA VAL A 934 57.02 -7.57 -58.18
C VAL A 934 57.39 -8.66 -57.19
N ASP A 935 58.66 -9.05 -57.10
CA ASP A 935 59.11 -10.06 -56.13
C ASP A 935 59.07 -9.53 -54.69
N LYS A 936 59.33 -8.24 -54.49
CA LYS A 936 59.15 -7.59 -53.18
C LYS A 936 57.69 -7.57 -52.73
N LEU A 937 56.78 -7.20 -53.64
CA LEU A 937 55.33 -7.22 -53.36
C LEU A 937 54.81 -8.64 -53.12
N ARG A 938 55.34 -9.64 -53.86
CA ARG A 938 55.06 -11.05 -53.59
C ARG A 938 55.58 -11.50 -52.23
N SER A 939 56.81 -11.15 -51.87
CA SER A 939 57.37 -11.46 -50.54
C SER A 939 56.54 -10.82 -49.42
N GLN A 940 56.07 -9.58 -49.59
CA GLN A 940 55.22 -8.92 -48.61
C GLN A 940 53.84 -9.59 -48.50
N LEU A 941 53.28 -10.05 -49.62
CA LEU A 941 52.06 -10.85 -49.62
C LEU A 941 52.28 -12.21 -48.95
N ASP A 942 53.41 -12.86 -49.23
CA ASP A 942 53.79 -14.15 -48.64
C ASP A 942 53.99 -14.02 -47.13
N ASP A 943 54.69 -12.98 -46.65
CA ASP A 943 54.90 -12.72 -45.22
C ASP A 943 53.57 -12.46 -44.49
N ALA A 944 52.65 -11.73 -45.12
CA ALA A 944 51.34 -11.43 -44.53
C ALA A 944 50.46 -12.68 -44.42
N ILE A 945 50.51 -13.58 -45.41
CA ILE A 945 49.56 -14.70 -45.54
C ILE A 945 50.13 -16.01 -44.99
N ALA A 946 51.44 -16.22 -45.05
CA ALA A 946 52.13 -17.45 -44.67
C ALA A 946 52.86 -17.36 -43.32
N SER A 947 52.64 -16.29 -42.54
CA SER A 947 53.19 -16.15 -41.18
C SER A 947 52.71 -17.25 -40.23
N GLU A 948 51.44 -17.66 -40.32
CA GLU A 948 50.85 -18.72 -39.51
C GLU A 948 49.96 -19.64 -40.35
N CYS A 949 49.93 -20.93 -40.01
CA CYS A 949 49.00 -21.87 -40.64
C CYS A 949 47.56 -21.61 -40.15
N PRO A 950 46.58 -21.34 -41.02
CA PRO A 950 45.22 -21.00 -40.59
C PRO A 950 44.54 -22.04 -39.71
N PHE A 951 44.90 -23.33 -39.84
CA PHE A 951 44.29 -24.42 -39.08
C PHE A 951 45.05 -24.80 -37.80
N CYS A 952 46.28 -24.33 -37.62
CA CYS A 952 47.09 -24.65 -36.43
C CYS A 952 47.47 -23.41 -35.60
N GLY A 953 47.29 -22.22 -36.14
CA GLY A 953 47.61 -20.95 -35.48
C GLY A 953 46.39 -20.26 -34.87
N ASP A 954 46.61 -19.02 -34.43
CA ASP A 954 45.63 -18.26 -33.66
C ASP A 954 44.38 -17.88 -34.48
N LEU A 955 44.50 -17.88 -35.81
CA LEU A 955 43.38 -17.63 -36.73
C LEU A 955 42.22 -18.64 -36.54
N MET A 956 42.51 -19.91 -36.28
CA MET A 956 41.48 -20.93 -36.01
C MET A 956 40.72 -20.63 -34.70
N ILE A 957 41.41 -20.12 -33.68
CA ILE A 957 40.80 -19.81 -32.38
C ILE A 957 39.79 -18.68 -32.53
N ARG A 958 40.09 -17.69 -33.36
CA ARG A 958 39.20 -16.54 -33.62
C ARG A 958 37.92 -16.93 -34.37
N GLU A 959 37.96 -17.99 -35.19
CA GLU A 959 36.76 -18.50 -35.88
C GLU A 959 35.71 -19.10 -34.95
N ILE A 960 36.09 -19.59 -33.75
CA ILE A 960 35.13 -20.17 -32.78
C ILE A 960 34.09 -19.12 -32.34
N SER A 961 34.49 -17.85 -32.30
CA SER A 961 33.62 -16.73 -31.92
C SER A 961 32.70 -16.23 -33.03
N LEU A 962 32.82 -16.75 -34.26
CA LEU A 962 31.96 -16.34 -35.39
C LEU A 962 30.74 -17.28 -35.51
N PRO A 963 29.55 -16.75 -35.81
CA PRO A 963 28.35 -17.56 -35.98
C PRO A 963 28.51 -18.51 -37.19
N PHE A 964 28.16 -19.78 -37.01
CA PHE A 964 28.28 -20.83 -38.04
C PHE A 964 27.53 -20.52 -39.35
N ILE A 965 26.55 -19.61 -39.32
CA ILE A 965 25.83 -19.11 -40.49
C ILE A 965 25.85 -17.58 -40.40
N HIS A 966 26.40 -16.92 -41.41
CA HIS A 966 26.39 -15.46 -41.47
C HIS A 966 25.00 -14.95 -41.91
N PRO A 967 24.58 -13.74 -41.47
CA PRO A 967 23.25 -13.19 -41.76
C PRO A 967 22.92 -13.08 -43.25
N GLU A 968 23.94 -12.92 -44.10
CA GLU A 968 23.78 -12.85 -45.57
C GLU A 968 23.55 -14.23 -46.21
N GLU A 969 24.04 -15.30 -45.60
CA GLU A 969 23.86 -16.69 -46.07
C GLU A 969 22.56 -17.32 -45.52
N GLU A 970 22.03 -16.82 -44.41
CA GLU A 970 20.74 -17.25 -43.84
C GLU A 970 19.59 -17.07 -44.84
N GLN A 971 19.57 -15.96 -45.58
CA GLN A 971 18.55 -15.70 -46.62
C GLN A 971 18.68 -16.61 -47.84
N HIS A 972 19.90 -17.05 -48.18
CA HIS A 972 20.16 -17.98 -49.28
C HIS A 972 19.86 -19.44 -48.88
N LEU A 973 20.13 -19.81 -47.62
CA LEU A 973 19.73 -21.08 -47.04
C LEU A 973 18.20 -21.19 -46.93
N LEU A 974 17.51 -20.16 -46.42
CA LEU A 974 16.04 -20.10 -46.40
C LEU A 974 15.43 -20.29 -47.80
N ARG A 975 16.00 -19.69 -48.85
CA ARG A 975 15.57 -19.87 -50.25
C ARG A 975 15.90 -21.25 -50.85
N SER A 976 16.92 -21.93 -50.35
CA SER A 976 17.25 -23.30 -50.80
C SER A 976 16.42 -24.37 -50.09
N TRP A 977 15.77 -24.01 -48.97
CA TRP A 977 14.85 -24.86 -48.22
C TRP A 977 13.37 -24.60 -48.60
N GLU A 978 13.09 -23.60 -49.45
CA GLU A 978 11.76 -23.38 -50.04
C GLU A 978 11.40 -24.48 -51.05
N ILE A 979 10.42 -25.32 -50.69
CA ILE A 979 9.90 -26.40 -51.52
C ILE A 979 8.99 -25.83 -52.62
N LYS A 980 9.46 -25.79 -53.87
CA LYS A 980 8.62 -25.43 -55.04
C LYS A 980 7.74 -26.62 -55.48
N PRO A 981 6.42 -26.44 -55.71
CA PRO A 981 5.54 -27.53 -56.13
C PRO A 981 5.74 -27.86 -57.62
N SER A 982 6.21 -29.07 -57.91
CA SER A 982 6.26 -29.60 -59.28
C SER A 982 4.92 -30.22 -59.66
N ALA A 983 4.31 -29.71 -60.72
CA ALA A 983 3.22 -30.36 -61.42
C ALA A 983 3.68 -31.68 -62.08
N GLY A 984 2.94 -32.76 -61.85
CA GLY A 984 2.88 -33.94 -62.72
C GLY A 984 3.83 -35.11 -62.41
N ASN A 985 3.41 -36.03 -61.53
CA ASN A 985 3.00 -37.38 -61.98
C ASN A 985 2.42 -38.19 -60.82
N GLN A 986 1.29 -38.84 -61.12
CA GLN A 986 0.59 -39.78 -60.26
C GLN A 986 1.39 -41.08 -60.08
N ASN A 987 1.09 -41.75 -58.96
CA ASN A 987 1.46 -43.11 -58.55
C ASN A 987 2.83 -43.28 -57.85
N GLN A 988 2.81 -43.28 -56.52
CA GLN A 988 2.97 -44.53 -55.76
C GLN A 988 2.70 -44.35 -54.24
N ARG A 989 1.59 -44.98 -53.83
CA ARG A 989 1.27 -45.64 -52.54
C ARG A 989 1.66 -45.00 -51.21
N ASN A 990 0.60 -44.59 -50.51
CA ASN A 990 0.44 -44.55 -49.05
C ASN A 990 1.12 -45.72 -48.33
N MET A 991 1.85 -45.39 -47.26
CA MET A 991 1.80 -46.15 -46.01
C MET A 991 1.85 -45.20 -44.82
N SER A 992 0.77 -45.25 -44.05
CA SER A 992 0.52 -44.51 -42.82
C SER A 992 0.93 -45.31 -41.58
N LEU A 993 1.16 -44.57 -40.49
CA LEU A 993 1.05 -44.89 -39.05
C LEU A 993 2.39 -45.01 -38.29
N PRO A 994 2.41 -44.78 -36.96
CA PRO A 994 1.54 -43.93 -36.13
C PRO A 994 2.30 -43.08 -35.08
N ILE A 995 1.56 -42.14 -34.50
CA ILE A 995 1.89 -41.40 -33.27
C ILE A 995 1.72 -42.32 -32.05
N SER A 996 2.68 -42.29 -31.12
CA SER A 996 2.45 -42.63 -29.71
C SER A 996 3.52 -42.00 -28.82
N THR A 997 3.02 -41.33 -27.76
CA THR A 997 3.66 -40.69 -26.59
C THR A 997 4.45 -39.41 -26.79
#